data_AF-A0A2N6GCX6-F1
#
_entry.id   AF-A0A2N6GCX6-F1
#
_cell.length_a   1.000
_cell.length_b   1.000
_cell.length_c   1.000
_cell.angle_alpha   90.00
_cell.angle_beta   90.00
_cell.angle_gamma   90.00
#
_symmetry.space_group_name_H-M   'P 1'
#
loop_
_entity.id
_entity.type
_entity.pdbx_description
1 polymer ?
#
loop_
_entity_poly.entity_id
_entity_poly.type
_entity_poly.pdbx_seq_one_letter_code
_entity_poly.pdbx_strand_id
1 'polypeptide(L)'
;MNKLADEEQTISKPGILSPKQIVAAVIFAALTLYLATQVPSVEIAWVSAILMLTIYLFAFEVVSVDVAAATVMVLLGLTSLLAPVMGLEQGLVDNKHLFDGFSSNAVISIIAVMIIGAGLDKTGLMSKVAAFILKVGGTTEGRIIPIISATVGFISSFMQNVGAAALFLPVVSRISARSGLPMSRLLMPMGFTAILGGTMTMVGSSPLILLNDLILTSNKALPSDQQMDTWGLFSVTPIGLALVTTGILYFVLAGRFVLPATKSESSTSGSDPMQYFHDVYGVDYQLSELVVPNESDLIGSLLDDVETSYRVRVIASKRSGEESRVGPSTIARDTEILPGMVLGVVADPNDLAHFIEKYRLKKRSELRTFAESLSSAKSGIAEVVIPPGSKLIGKSARDVWMRKTYGLAMIGLHRDGETMREGDDIRSMPFHPGDTLVVHTAWDALARIEKNRDFVVVTTEYPREELRPNKVLPAAIFFAIALGMVLFTDIRLSVALLTGAIGMVLSGVMKIEEAYDAVSWKTVFLLASLIPLGLAVETTGTAKWIADQVLSVVGTMPIWVIQASVAALATFFTLVMSNVGATVLLVPLAVNIAIGAGANPAVFALTVAIATSNSFLIPTHQVNALIMGPAGYRVPDFMKAGGIMTVLFLVVMLTVMNLIF
;
A
#
# COMPACT_ATOMS: atom_id res chain seq x y z
N MET A 1 -9.29 32.25 14.10
CA MET A 1 -8.37 31.95 15.23
C MET A 1 -8.94 30.73 15.95
N ASN A 2 -8.36 29.55 15.68
CA ASN A 2 -8.53 28.21 16.29
C ASN A 2 -8.06 27.22 15.19
N LYS A 3 -6.78 26.81 15.08
CA LYS A 3 -5.93 25.95 15.94
C LYS A 3 -6.51 24.55 16.21
N LEU A 4 -6.71 23.76 15.16
CA LEU A 4 -6.71 22.29 15.16
C LEU A 4 -6.08 21.86 13.83
N ALA A 5 -4.81 21.47 13.84
CA ALA A 5 -4.35 20.08 13.87
C ALA A 5 -4.31 19.48 12.45
N ASP A 6 -3.42 20.06 11.64
CA ASP A 6 -2.73 19.31 10.59
C ASP A 6 -2.10 18.09 11.27
N GLU A 7 -2.69 16.90 11.09
CA GLU A 7 -1.90 15.69 11.00
C GLU A 7 -1.13 15.76 9.68
N GLU A 8 -0.17 16.70 9.64
CA GLU A 8 1.06 16.52 8.90
C GLU A 8 1.49 15.09 9.21
N GLN A 9 1.50 14.25 8.16
CA GLN A 9 2.50 13.18 8.08
C GLN A 9 3.75 13.74 8.75
N THR A 10 4.27 13.06 9.78
CA THR A 10 5.47 13.48 10.51
C THR A 10 6.72 13.38 9.63
N ILE A 11 6.65 13.81 8.37
CA ILE A 11 7.75 14.38 7.65
C ILE A 11 8.01 15.72 8.33
N SER A 12 9.03 15.74 9.19
CA SER A 12 9.54 16.99 9.75
C SER A 12 9.62 18.04 8.64
N LYS A 13 9.01 19.21 8.84
CA LYS A 13 9.18 20.36 7.93
C LYS A 13 10.65 20.45 7.55
N PRO A 14 10.99 20.44 6.25
CA PRO A 14 12.38 20.40 5.82
C PRO A 14 13.10 21.61 6.42
N GLY A 15 14.04 21.35 7.34
CA GLY A 15 14.91 22.36 7.94
C GLY A 15 14.91 22.48 9.46
N ILE A 16 13.95 21.90 10.21
CA ILE A 16 13.96 21.98 11.68
C ILE A 16 14.11 20.57 12.28
N LEU A 17 15.34 20.23 12.69
CA LEU A 17 15.63 18.98 13.40
C LEU A 17 14.93 18.98 14.77
N SER A 18 14.29 17.88 15.10
CA SER A 18 13.74 17.67 16.45
C SER A 18 14.87 17.58 17.49
N PRO A 19 14.61 17.91 18.78
CA PRO A 19 15.61 17.76 19.83
C PRO A 19 16.18 16.33 19.92
N LYS A 20 15.35 15.30 19.65
CA LYS A 20 15.78 13.91 19.60
C LYS A 20 16.76 13.65 18.45
N GLN A 21 16.50 14.19 17.27
CA GLN A 21 17.40 14.11 16.12
C GLN A 21 18.72 14.80 16.40
N ILE A 22 18.71 15.97 17.05
CA ILE A 22 19.95 16.69 17.42
C ILE A 22 20.79 15.87 18.41
N VAL A 23 20.17 15.34 19.46
CA VAL A 23 20.88 14.49 20.44
C VAL A 23 21.44 13.24 19.76
N ALA A 24 20.66 12.58 18.91
CA ALA A 24 21.12 11.45 18.13
C ALA A 24 22.28 11.82 17.20
N ALA A 25 22.24 12.97 16.53
CA ALA A 25 23.32 13.45 15.67
C ALA A 25 24.63 13.59 16.44
N VAL A 26 24.58 14.17 17.65
CA VAL A 26 25.76 14.31 18.52
C VAL A 26 26.31 12.93 18.92
N ILE A 27 25.44 11.99 19.29
CA ILE A 27 25.85 10.61 19.64
C ILE A 27 26.50 9.92 18.45
N PHE A 28 25.88 9.98 17.27
CA PHE A 28 26.40 9.37 16.05
C PHE A 28 27.71 10.02 15.60
N ALA A 29 27.86 11.34 15.74
CA ALA A 29 29.11 12.04 15.45
C ALA A 29 30.22 11.61 16.43
N ALA A 30 29.92 11.52 17.72
CA ALA A 30 30.88 11.05 18.73
C ALA A 30 31.29 9.59 18.48
N LEU A 31 30.34 8.71 18.15
CA LEU A 31 30.63 7.32 17.79
C LEU A 31 31.48 7.22 16.52
N THR A 32 31.20 8.07 15.52
CA THR A 32 31.96 8.13 14.28
C THR A 32 33.41 8.56 14.53
N LEU A 33 33.61 9.60 15.35
CA LEU A 33 34.95 10.05 15.74
C LEU A 33 35.69 8.96 16.52
N TYR A 34 35.00 8.26 17.43
CA TYR A 34 35.59 7.13 18.15
C TYR A 34 36.00 6.00 17.20
N LEU A 35 35.12 5.56 16.30
CA LEU A 35 35.40 4.52 15.31
C LEU A 35 36.58 4.92 14.41
N ALA A 36 36.66 6.18 14.00
CA ALA A 36 37.76 6.70 13.18
C ALA A 36 39.14 6.56 13.87
N THR A 37 39.20 6.45 15.20
CA THR A 37 40.46 6.18 15.93
C THR A 37 40.83 4.70 16.00
N GLN A 38 39.89 3.79 15.73
CA GLN A 38 40.07 2.34 15.86
C GLN A 38 40.32 1.64 14.52
N VAL A 39 39.94 2.29 13.42
CA VAL A 39 40.03 1.71 12.07
C VAL A 39 41.47 1.72 11.53
N PRO A 40 41.83 0.74 10.70
CA PRO A 40 43.21 0.55 10.27
C PRO A 40 43.63 1.45 9.09
N SER A 41 42.69 2.08 8.39
CA SER A 41 42.97 2.94 7.24
C SER A 41 42.05 4.15 7.17
N VAL A 42 42.48 5.18 6.43
CA VAL A 42 41.74 6.43 6.23
C VAL A 42 40.48 6.21 5.37
N GLU A 43 40.57 5.31 4.39
CA GLU A 43 39.45 4.88 3.55
C GLU A 43 38.34 4.27 4.42
N ILE A 44 38.70 3.35 5.32
CA ILE A 44 37.76 2.68 6.22
C ILE A 44 37.15 3.70 7.20
N ALA A 45 37.91 4.70 7.65
CA ALA A 45 37.38 5.78 8.49
C ALA A 45 36.28 6.58 7.79
N TRP A 46 36.51 7.01 6.54
CA TRP A 46 35.53 7.77 5.78
C TRP A 46 34.31 6.95 5.38
N VAL A 47 34.50 5.69 4.95
CA VAL A 47 33.37 4.79 4.67
C VAL A 47 32.56 4.52 5.92
N SER A 48 33.20 4.27 7.07
CA SER A 48 32.50 4.11 8.35
C SER A 48 31.74 5.37 8.75
N ALA A 49 32.28 6.56 8.50
CA ALA A 49 31.58 7.82 8.74
C ALA A 49 30.34 7.99 7.85
N ILE A 50 30.45 7.65 6.56
CA ILE A 50 29.31 7.69 5.62
C ILE A 50 28.27 6.63 6.01
N LEU A 51 28.69 5.45 6.46
CA LEU A 51 27.79 4.41 6.97
C LEU A 51 27.02 4.88 8.21
N MET A 52 27.72 5.45 9.19
CA MET A 52 27.10 6.00 10.40
C MET A 52 26.12 7.13 10.06
N LEU A 53 26.49 8.01 9.12
CA LEU A 53 25.59 9.05 8.61
C LEU A 53 24.35 8.44 7.95
N THR A 54 24.52 7.40 7.13
CA THR A 54 23.42 6.71 6.44
C THR A 54 22.46 6.08 7.45
N ILE A 55 22.99 5.38 8.46
CA ILE A 55 22.20 4.79 9.54
C ILE A 55 21.46 5.90 10.31
N TYR A 56 22.11 7.01 10.64
CA TYR A 56 21.46 8.15 11.31
C TYR A 56 20.31 8.73 10.48
N LEU A 57 20.53 8.99 9.19
CA LEU A 57 19.51 9.58 8.30
C LEU A 57 18.29 8.68 8.17
N PHE A 58 18.48 7.36 8.07
CA PHE A 58 17.38 6.40 8.01
C PHE A 58 16.70 6.17 9.37
N ALA A 59 17.48 5.92 10.43
CA ALA A 59 16.97 5.57 11.75
C ALA A 59 16.10 6.65 12.38
N PHE A 60 16.42 7.92 12.10
CA PHE A 60 15.72 9.07 12.65
C PHE A 60 14.87 9.80 11.62
N GLU A 61 14.69 9.22 10.42
CA GLU A 61 13.90 9.75 9.30
C GLU A 61 14.11 11.26 9.11
N VAL A 62 15.37 11.70 9.16
CA VAL A 62 15.73 13.14 9.11
C VAL A 62 15.27 13.77 7.80
N VAL A 63 15.33 12.98 6.74
CA VAL A 63 14.81 13.27 5.41
C VAL A 63 14.15 11.99 4.88
N SER A 64 13.41 12.08 3.78
CA SER A 64 12.86 10.89 3.15
C SER A 64 13.98 9.92 2.70
N VAL A 65 13.70 8.62 2.76
CA VAL A 65 14.72 7.57 2.55
C VAL A 65 15.42 7.68 1.18
N ASP A 66 14.69 8.10 0.15
CA ASP A 66 15.22 8.38 -1.18
C ASP A 66 16.17 9.59 -1.22
N VAL A 67 15.84 10.67 -0.50
CA VAL A 67 16.71 11.85 -0.37
C VAL A 67 17.96 11.51 0.43
N ALA A 68 17.84 10.73 1.50
CA ALA A 68 18.99 10.25 2.26
C ALA A 68 19.93 9.38 1.40
N ALA A 69 19.37 8.42 0.63
CA ALA A 69 20.15 7.60 -0.29
C ALA A 69 20.85 8.43 -1.37
N ALA A 70 20.12 9.37 -2.01
CA ALA A 70 20.70 10.27 -3.00
C ALA A 70 21.80 11.17 -2.39
N THR A 71 21.62 11.64 -1.16
CA THR A 71 22.63 12.41 -0.42
C THR A 71 23.89 11.59 -0.23
N VAL A 72 23.77 10.33 0.19
CA VAL A 72 24.91 9.43 0.37
C VAL A 72 25.64 9.16 -0.95
N MET A 73 24.91 8.90 -2.03
CA MET A 73 25.49 8.74 -3.38
C MET A 73 26.27 10.00 -3.81
N VAL A 74 25.70 11.19 -3.61
CA VAL A 74 26.37 12.45 -3.95
C VAL A 74 27.62 12.64 -3.09
N LEU A 75 27.55 12.37 -1.78
CA LEU A 75 28.72 12.45 -0.89
C LEU A 75 29.83 11.49 -1.31
N LEU A 76 29.49 10.25 -1.69
CA LEU A 76 30.44 9.29 -2.24
C LEU A 76 31.11 9.81 -3.51
N GLY A 77 30.34 10.38 -4.45
CA GLY A 77 30.90 11.02 -5.65
C GLY A 77 31.82 12.20 -5.33
N LEU A 78 31.42 13.06 -4.38
CA LEU A 78 32.22 14.21 -3.96
C LEU A 78 33.54 13.83 -3.28
N THR A 79 33.67 12.60 -2.76
CA THR A 79 34.96 12.14 -2.21
C THR A 79 36.08 12.13 -3.25
N SER A 80 35.78 11.95 -4.54
CA SER A 80 36.77 12.06 -5.60
C SER A 80 37.38 13.46 -5.74
N LEU A 81 36.56 14.50 -5.49
CA LEU A 81 37.00 15.90 -5.51
C LEU A 81 37.74 16.27 -4.22
N LEU A 82 37.28 15.74 -3.09
CA LEU A 82 37.82 16.04 -1.76
C LEU A 82 38.97 15.11 -1.35
N ALA A 83 39.33 14.11 -2.18
CA ALA A 83 40.35 13.11 -1.89
C ALA A 83 41.68 13.71 -1.36
N PRO A 84 42.25 14.78 -1.98
CA PRO A 84 43.49 15.37 -1.48
C PRO A 84 43.36 15.97 -0.06
N VAL A 85 42.19 16.51 0.28
CA VAL A 85 41.91 17.11 1.59
C VAL A 85 41.57 16.03 2.63
N MET A 86 40.97 14.93 2.18
CA MET A 86 40.56 13.79 3.00
C MET A 86 41.70 12.82 3.33
N GLY A 87 42.88 12.99 2.71
CA GLY A 87 44.02 12.08 2.85
C GLY A 87 43.87 10.79 2.04
N LEU A 88 43.07 10.82 0.96
CA LEU A 88 42.82 9.69 0.08
C LEU A 88 43.60 9.87 -1.24
N GLU A 89 44.17 8.79 -1.79
CA GLU A 89 44.83 8.83 -3.10
C GLU A 89 43.83 9.00 -4.25
N GLN A 90 42.62 8.46 -4.07
CA GLN A 90 41.51 8.51 -5.02
C GLN A 90 40.18 8.58 -4.26
N GLY A 91 39.10 8.94 -4.95
CA GLY A 91 37.76 8.87 -4.36
C GLY A 91 37.40 7.45 -3.89
N LEU A 92 36.49 7.35 -2.92
CA LEU A 92 36.05 6.05 -2.37
C LEU A 92 35.33 5.20 -3.42
N VAL A 93 34.74 5.85 -4.43
CA VAL A 93 34.07 5.23 -5.58
C VAL A 93 34.52 5.95 -6.84
N ASP A 94 34.78 5.21 -7.92
CA ASP A 94 35.02 5.82 -9.25
C ASP A 94 33.74 6.51 -9.75
N ASN A 95 33.84 7.80 -10.08
CA ASN A 95 32.72 8.58 -10.62
C ASN A 95 32.10 7.97 -11.88
N LYS A 96 32.86 7.18 -12.66
CA LYS A 96 32.32 6.45 -13.82
C LYS A 96 31.30 5.39 -13.43
N HIS A 97 31.45 4.82 -12.24
CA HIS A 97 30.62 3.74 -11.71
C HIS A 97 29.62 4.22 -10.64
N LEU A 98 29.62 5.51 -10.30
CA LEU A 98 28.75 6.08 -9.27
C LEU A 98 27.26 5.92 -9.60
N PHE A 99 26.89 6.00 -10.88
CA PHE A 99 25.50 5.92 -11.33
C PHE A 99 25.10 4.55 -11.88
N ASP A 100 26.00 3.55 -11.83
CA ASP A 100 25.74 2.21 -12.38
C ASP A 100 24.49 1.56 -11.77
N GLY A 101 24.16 1.90 -10.53
CA GLY A 101 22.96 1.44 -9.84
C GLY A 101 21.66 1.72 -10.61
N PHE A 102 21.57 2.83 -11.36
CA PHE A 102 20.38 3.14 -12.19
C PHE A 102 20.22 2.20 -13.39
N SER A 103 21.32 1.62 -13.86
CA SER A 103 21.35 0.62 -14.93
C SER A 103 21.38 -0.83 -14.43
N SER A 104 21.28 -1.02 -13.11
CA SER A 104 21.35 -2.34 -12.48
C SER A 104 20.16 -3.21 -12.87
N ASN A 105 20.40 -4.52 -12.91
CA ASN A 105 19.37 -5.48 -13.29
C ASN A 105 18.22 -5.43 -12.29
N ALA A 106 18.51 -5.31 -10.99
CA ALA A 106 17.54 -5.20 -9.92
C ALA A 106 16.62 -3.97 -10.06
N VAL A 107 17.17 -2.79 -10.34
CA VAL A 107 16.38 -1.55 -10.48
C VAL A 107 15.43 -1.63 -11.66
N ILE A 108 15.91 -2.08 -12.82
CA ILE A 108 15.08 -2.23 -14.02
C ILE A 108 14.02 -3.33 -13.82
N SER A 109 14.37 -4.45 -13.15
CA SER A 109 13.40 -5.48 -12.78
C SER A 109 12.29 -4.93 -11.88
N ILE A 110 12.61 -4.13 -10.87
CA ILE A 110 11.61 -3.54 -9.96
C ILE A 110 10.65 -2.62 -10.70
N ILE A 111 11.16 -1.78 -11.62
CA ILE A 111 10.32 -0.96 -12.49
C ILE A 111 9.34 -1.84 -13.28
N ALA A 112 9.84 -2.91 -13.92
CA ALA A 112 9.00 -3.81 -14.69
C ALA A 112 7.93 -4.53 -13.86
N VAL A 113 8.26 -4.96 -12.63
CA VAL A 113 7.31 -5.61 -11.70
C VAL A 113 6.21 -4.65 -11.27
N MET A 114 6.54 -3.40 -10.98
CA MET A 114 5.54 -2.38 -10.63
C MET A 114 4.58 -2.12 -11.78
N ILE A 115 5.09 -2.03 -13.02
CA ILE A 115 4.27 -1.87 -14.22
C ILE A 115 3.38 -3.09 -14.46
N ILE A 116 3.94 -4.31 -14.40
CA ILE A 116 3.17 -5.56 -14.54
C ILE A 116 2.06 -5.62 -13.48
N GLY A 117 2.37 -5.29 -12.24
CA GLY A 117 1.42 -5.30 -11.13
C GLY A 117 0.26 -4.33 -11.36
N ALA A 118 0.55 -3.10 -11.75
CA ALA A 118 -0.46 -2.11 -12.11
C ALA A 118 -1.25 -2.51 -13.37
N GLY A 119 -0.61 -3.15 -14.36
CA GLY A 119 -1.27 -3.66 -15.56
C GLY A 119 -2.29 -4.74 -15.23
N LEU A 120 -1.94 -5.69 -14.35
CA LEU A 120 -2.85 -6.72 -13.86
C LEU A 120 -4.03 -6.11 -13.10
N ASP A 121 -3.79 -5.10 -12.28
CA ASP A 121 -4.84 -4.38 -11.55
C ASP A 121 -5.84 -3.70 -12.50
N LYS A 122 -5.35 -2.99 -13.52
CA LYS A 122 -6.21 -2.34 -14.53
C LYS A 122 -7.17 -3.30 -15.22
N THR A 123 -6.92 -4.61 -15.22
CA THR A 123 -7.85 -5.60 -15.78
C THR A 123 -9.03 -5.96 -14.88
N GLY A 124 -9.10 -5.44 -13.65
CA GLY A 124 -10.16 -5.79 -12.69
C GLY A 124 -10.11 -7.25 -12.23
N LEU A 125 -9.00 -7.96 -12.46
CA LEU A 125 -8.79 -9.35 -12.04
C LEU A 125 -9.08 -9.54 -10.54
N MET A 126 -8.73 -8.55 -9.73
CA MET A 126 -8.91 -8.57 -8.28
C MET A 126 -10.38 -8.62 -7.84
N SER A 127 -11.29 -8.03 -8.63
CA SER A 127 -12.74 -8.16 -8.37
C SER A 127 -13.25 -9.59 -8.59
N LYS A 128 -12.65 -10.34 -9.53
CA LYS A 128 -12.97 -11.76 -9.75
C LYS A 128 -12.38 -12.63 -8.63
N VAL A 129 -11.17 -12.34 -8.19
CA VAL A 129 -10.54 -12.99 -7.03
C VAL A 129 -11.40 -12.82 -5.78
N ALA A 130 -11.89 -11.60 -5.50
CA ALA A 130 -12.81 -11.34 -4.38
C ALA A 130 -14.08 -12.21 -4.43
N ALA A 131 -14.71 -12.30 -5.61
CA ALA A 131 -15.91 -13.11 -5.80
C ALA A 131 -15.63 -14.60 -5.59
N PHE A 132 -14.47 -15.09 -6.03
CA PHE A 132 -14.02 -16.47 -5.80
C PHE A 132 -13.83 -16.76 -4.31
N ILE A 133 -13.11 -15.89 -3.58
CA ILE A 133 -12.87 -16.04 -2.14
C ILE A 133 -14.20 -16.12 -1.37
N LEU A 134 -15.16 -15.25 -1.70
CA LEU A 134 -16.49 -15.26 -1.07
C LEU A 134 -17.28 -16.53 -1.40
N LYS A 135 -17.22 -16.99 -2.65
CA LYS A 135 -17.94 -18.19 -3.10
C LYS A 135 -17.42 -19.45 -2.39
N VAL A 136 -16.11 -19.53 -2.15
CA VAL A 136 -15.47 -20.71 -1.56
C VAL A 136 -15.41 -20.63 -0.02
N GLY A 137 -15.12 -19.46 0.54
CA GLY A 137 -14.90 -19.26 1.97
C GLY A 137 -16.17 -19.14 2.82
N GLY A 138 -17.31 -18.75 2.23
CA GLY A 138 -18.56 -18.55 2.96
C GLY A 138 -18.52 -17.30 3.85
N THR A 139 -18.92 -17.42 5.12
CA THR A 139 -19.04 -16.30 6.08
C THR A 139 -18.24 -16.51 7.39
N THR A 140 -17.51 -17.62 7.54
CA THR A 140 -16.81 -17.96 8.78
C THR A 140 -15.34 -17.57 8.75
N GLU A 141 -14.86 -16.95 9.83
CA GLU A 141 -13.47 -16.49 10.00
C GLU A 141 -12.44 -17.61 9.70
N GLY A 142 -12.64 -18.81 10.23
CA GLY A 142 -11.73 -19.95 10.05
C GLY A 142 -11.62 -20.50 8.62
N ARG A 143 -12.53 -20.11 7.71
CA ARG A 143 -12.44 -20.45 6.27
C ARG A 143 -11.93 -19.27 5.46
N ILE A 144 -12.37 -18.06 5.79
CA ILE A 144 -12.03 -16.85 5.04
C ILE A 144 -10.57 -16.46 5.24
N ILE A 145 -10.06 -16.45 6.47
CA ILE A 145 -8.67 -16.06 6.76
C ILE A 145 -7.66 -16.87 5.94
N PRO A 146 -7.64 -18.21 6.01
CA PRO A 146 -6.66 -18.99 5.25
C PRO A 146 -6.79 -18.80 3.74
N ILE A 147 -7.99 -18.62 3.19
CA ILE A 147 -8.18 -18.38 1.76
C ILE A 147 -7.63 -17.00 1.36
N ILE A 148 -7.96 -15.94 2.11
CA ILE A 148 -7.42 -14.59 1.86
C ILE A 148 -5.90 -14.65 1.95
N SER A 149 -5.36 -15.17 3.05
CA SER A 149 -3.93 -15.23 3.29
C SER A 149 -3.16 -16.04 2.24
N ALA A 150 -3.68 -17.19 1.81
CA ALA A 150 -3.07 -17.99 0.76
C ALA A 150 -3.10 -17.26 -0.60
N THR A 151 -4.23 -16.63 -0.93
CA THR A 151 -4.38 -15.92 -2.21
C THR A 151 -3.47 -14.70 -2.27
N VAL A 152 -3.42 -13.91 -1.19
CA VAL A 152 -2.57 -12.73 -1.08
C VAL A 152 -1.10 -13.12 -1.09
N GLY A 153 -0.72 -14.14 -0.32
CA GLY A 153 0.65 -14.64 -0.30
C GLY A 153 1.12 -15.09 -1.68
N PHE A 154 0.27 -15.82 -2.42
CA PHE A 154 0.57 -16.22 -3.79
C PHE A 154 0.67 -15.05 -4.76
N ILE A 155 -0.23 -14.08 -4.70
CA ILE A 155 -0.16 -12.91 -5.60
C ILE A 155 1.08 -12.06 -5.27
N SER A 156 1.37 -11.87 -3.99
CA SER A 156 2.54 -11.13 -3.51
C SER A 156 3.87 -11.81 -3.82
N SER A 157 3.88 -13.08 -4.23
CA SER A 157 5.12 -13.71 -4.70
C SER A 157 5.53 -13.30 -6.10
N PHE A 158 4.65 -12.64 -6.85
CA PHE A 158 4.92 -12.16 -8.22
C PHE A 158 4.71 -10.66 -8.38
N MET A 159 4.20 -10.01 -7.35
CA MET A 159 3.92 -8.58 -7.30
C MET A 159 4.56 -7.99 -6.05
N GLN A 160 4.95 -6.72 -6.10
CA GLN A 160 5.49 -6.04 -4.93
C GLN A 160 4.45 -6.04 -3.78
N ASN A 161 4.91 -6.35 -2.57
CA ASN A 161 4.08 -6.51 -1.36
C ASN A 161 3.01 -5.41 -1.18
N VAL A 162 3.38 -4.16 -1.45
CA VAL A 162 2.48 -3.00 -1.30
C VAL A 162 1.40 -2.98 -2.36
N GLY A 163 1.76 -3.28 -3.61
CA GLY A 163 0.80 -3.42 -4.69
C GLY A 163 -0.19 -4.52 -4.36
N ALA A 164 0.28 -5.71 -3.96
CA ALA A 164 -0.61 -6.80 -3.56
C ALA A 164 -1.55 -6.38 -2.40
N ALA A 165 -1.03 -5.76 -1.34
CA ALA A 165 -1.85 -5.32 -0.21
C ALA A 165 -2.89 -4.25 -0.57
N ALA A 166 -2.51 -3.25 -1.37
CA ALA A 166 -3.41 -2.18 -1.85
C ALA A 166 -4.56 -2.75 -2.67
N LEU A 167 -4.27 -3.73 -3.52
CA LEU A 167 -5.28 -4.40 -4.32
C LEU A 167 -6.23 -5.27 -3.49
N PHE A 168 -5.73 -5.84 -2.39
CA PHE A 168 -6.55 -6.65 -1.49
C PHE A 168 -7.33 -5.83 -0.47
N LEU A 169 -6.95 -4.59 -0.17
CA LEU A 169 -7.70 -3.73 0.74
C LEU A 169 -9.19 -3.57 0.37
N PRO A 170 -9.57 -3.19 -0.87
CA PRO A 170 -10.98 -3.12 -1.27
C PRO A 170 -11.64 -4.50 -1.33
N VAL A 171 -10.88 -5.57 -1.60
CA VAL A 171 -11.37 -6.95 -1.59
C VAL A 171 -11.74 -7.38 -0.17
N VAL A 172 -10.87 -7.13 0.81
CA VAL A 172 -11.10 -7.42 2.22
C VAL A 172 -12.26 -6.60 2.76
N SER A 173 -12.36 -5.32 2.40
CA SER A 173 -13.52 -4.47 2.74
C SER A 173 -14.83 -5.07 2.23
N ARG A 174 -14.86 -5.51 0.96
CA ARG A 174 -16.02 -6.19 0.37
C ARG A 174 -16.35 -7.51 1.07
N ILE A 175 -15.34 -8.27 1.46
CA ILE A 175 -15.52 -9.52 2.20
C ILE A 175 -16.08 -9.25 3.59
N SER A 176 -15.56 -8.25 4.30
CA SER A 176 -16.05 -7.79 5.59
C SER A 176 -17.52 -7.39 5.52
N ALA A 177 -17.90 -6.52 4.58
CA ALA A 177 -19.28 -6.06 4.40
C ALA A 177 -20.27 -7.19 4.05
N ARG A 178 -19.83 -8.22 3.32
CA ARG A 178 -20.70 -9.36 2.94
C ARG A 178 -20.77 -10.47 3.99
N SER A 179 -19.68 -10.69 4.72
CA SER A 179 -19.59 -11.75 5.74
C SER A 179 -20.01 -11.29 7.14
N GLY A 180 -20.02 -9.98 7.39
CA GLY A 180 -20.22 -9.39 8.72
C GLY A 180 -19.00 -9.53 9.64
N LEU A 181 -17.85 -9.98 9.12
CA LEU A 181 -16.62 -10.09 9.90
C LEU A 181 -15.93 -8.72 10.03
N PRO A 182 -15.41 -8.35 11.22
CA PRO A 182 -14.67 -7.10 11.39
C PRO A 182 -13.46 -7.00 10.46
N MET A 183 -13.31 -5.87 9.78
CA MET A 183 -12.18 -5.61 8.87
C MET A 183 -10.83 -5.70 9.61
N SER A 184 -10.79 -5.29 10.88
CA SER A 184 -9.65 -5.42 11.80
C SER A 184 -9.19 -6.87 12.06
N ARG A 185 -10.03 -7.87 11.80
CA ARG A 185 -9.61 -9.29 11.89
C ARG A 185 -9.09 -9.86 10.57
N LEU A 186 -9.42 -9.24 9.45
CA LEU A 186 -9.04 -9.73 8.12
C LEU A 186 -7.78 -9.07 7.57
N LEU A 187 -7.52 -7.81 7.93
CA LEU A 187 -6.43 -7.03 7.34
C LEU A 187 -5.03 -7.43 7.82
N MET A 188 -4.85 -7.75 9.10
CA MET A 188 -3.54 -8.18 9.62
C MET A 188 -3.10 -9.54 9.05
N PRO A 189 -3.95 -10.58 8.99
CA PRO A 189 -3.61 -11.82 8.27
C PRO A 189 -3.29 -11.59 6.79
N MET A 190 -4.05 -10.72 6.12
CA MET A 190 -3.80 -10.35 4.73
C MET A 190 -2.43 -9.67 4.57
N GLY A 191 -2.15 -8.63 5.35
CA GLY A 191 -0.92 -7.85 5.23
C GLY A 191 0.33 -8.65 5.59
N PHE A 192 0.28 -9.44 6.67
CA PHE A 192 1.43 -10.27 7.06
C PHE A 192 1.73 -11.33 6.01
N THR A 193 0.69 -11.98 5.46
CA THR A 193 0.90 -12.96 4.40
C THR A 193 1.27 -12.35 3.05
N ALA A 194 0.94 -11.08 2.78
CA ALA A 194 1.54 -10.35 1.66
C ALA A 194 3.06 -10.24 1.84
N ILE A 195 3.54 -9.79 3.01
CA ILE A 195 4.97 -9.67 3.30
C ILE A 195 5.67 -11.03 3.20
N LEU A 196 5.08 -12.09 3.78
CA LEU A 196 5.62 -13.45 3.70
C LEU A 196 5.61 -13.97 2.26
N GLY A 197 4.57 -13.68 1.49
CA GLY A 197 4.46 -14.07 0.09
C GLY A 197 5.59 -13.51 -0.77
N GLY A 198 6.04 -12.29 -0.46
CA GLY A 198 7.21 -11.66 -1.08
C GLY A 198 8.53 -12.42 -0.89
N THR A 199 8.57 -13.44 -0.02
CA THR A 199 9.75 -14.30 0.18
C THR A 199 9.70 -15.61 -0.64
N MET A 200 8.62 -15.88 -1.38
CA MET A 200 8.49 -17.11 -2.18
C MET A 200 9.24 -17.06 -3.52
N THR A 201 9.57 -15.88 -4.04
CA THR A 201 10.39 -15.76 -5.25
C THR A 201 11.42 -14.65 -5.09
N MET A 202 12.47 -14.70 -5.91
CA MET A 202 13.47 -13.62 -6.00
C MET A 202 12.88 -12.28 -6.45
N VAL A 203 11.65 -12.26 -6.98
CA VAL A 203 10.96 -11.07 -7.49
C VAL A 203 9.89 -10.54 -6.52
N GLY A 204 9.51 -11.32 -5.50
CA GLY A 204 8.43 -10.97 -4.60
C GLY A 204 8.72 -9.76 -3.71
N SER A 205 9.99 -9.50 -3.39
CA SER A 205 10.38 -8.42 -2.48
C SER A 205 11.63 -7.68 -2.95
N SER A 206 11.72 -6.39 -2.59
CA SER A 206 12.85 -5.55 -2.99
C SER A 206 14.22 -6.01 -2.46
N PRO A 207 14.35 -6.54 -1.22
CA PRO A 207 15.60 -7.18 -0.77
C PRO A 207 16.06 -8.32 -1.67
N LEU A 208 15.14 -9.21 -2.07
CA LEU A 208 15.48 -10.38 -2.87
C LEU A 208 15.80 -10.03 -4.31
N ILE A 209 15.11 -9.06 -4.92
CA ILE A 209 15.45 -8.61 -6.28
C ILE A 209 16.88 -8.05 -6.33
N LEU A 210 17.27 -7.33 -5.27
CA LEU A 210 18.59 -6.71 -5.17
C LEU A 210 19.71 -7.69 -4.81
N LEU A 211 19.40 -8.82 -4.17
CA LEU A 211 20.38 -9.77 -3.64
C LEU A 211 21.38 -10.23 -4.71
N ASN A 212 20.92 -10.62 -5.90
CA ASN A 212 21.81 -11.09 -6.95
C ASN A 212 22.78 -10.00 -7.43
N ASP A 213 22.34 -8.75 -7.49
CA ASP A 213 23.20 -7.63 -7.88
C ASP A 213 24.25 -7.31 -6.78
N LEU A 214 23.89 -7.47 -5.50
CA LEU A 214 24.83 -7.35 -4.38
C LEU A 214 25.83 -8.51 -4.34
N ILE A 215 25.39 -9.73 -4.64
CA ILE A 215 26.28 -10.89 -4.80
C ILE A 215 27.29 -10.63 -5.92
N LEU A 216 26.83 -10.20 -7.10
CA LEU A 216 27.71 -9.87 -8.23
C LEU A 216 28.67 -8.72 -7.89
N THR A 217 28.23 -7.75 -7.09
CA THR A 217 29.09 -6.66 -6.60
C THR A 217 30.16 -7.18 -5.65
N SER A 218 29.79 -8.04 -4.69
CA SER A 218 30.72 -8.66 -3.74
C SER A 218 31.74 -9.55 -4.47
N ASN A 219 31.30 -10.31 -5.48
CA ASN A 219 32.17 -11.15 -6.31
C ASN A 219 33.29 -10.39 -7.02
N LYS A 220 33.15 -9.07 -7.26
CA LYS A 220 34.22 -8.24 -7.84
C LYS A 220 35.40 -8.06 -6.88
N ALA A 221 35.15 -8.09 -5.58
CA ALA A 221 36.18 -7.98 -4.54
C ALA A 221 36.70 -9.34 -4.07
N LEU A 222 35.96 -10.43 -4.34
CA LEU A 222 36.33 -11.77 -3.91
C LEU A 222 37.28 -12.47 -4.89
N PRO A 223 38.24 -13.26 -4.38
CA PRO A 223 39.05 -14.18 -5.18
C PRO A 223 38.18 -15.16 -5.99
N SER A 224 38.68 -15.63 -7.14
CA SER A 224 37.94 -16.51 -8.07
C SER A 224 37.43 -17.81 -7.45
N ASP A 225 38.09 -18.31 -6.40
CA ASP A 225 37.71 -19.52 -5.65
C ASP A 225 36.62 -19.28 -4.60
N GLN A 226 36.33 -18.01 -4.26
CA GLN A 226 35.32 -17.60 -3.27
C GLN A 226 34.11 -16.90 -3.90
N GLN A 227 34.08 -16.79 -5.23
CA GLN A 227 32.95 -16.20 -5.94
C GLN A 227 31.69 -17.04 -5.76
N MET A 228 30.59 -16.35 -5.53
CA MET A 228 29.28 -16.93 -5.30
C MET A 228 28.48 -17.04 -6.60
N ASP A 229 27.72 -18.12 -6.75
CA ASP A 229 26.69 -18.20 -7.78
C ASP A 229 25.48 -17.33 -7.42
N THR A 230 24.75 -16.90 -8.45
CA THR A 230 23.49 -16.16 -8.27
C THR A 230 22.32 -17.11 -8.04
N TRP A 231 21.28 -16.63 -7.35
CA TRP A 231 20.08 -17.41 -7.06
C TRP A 231 19.08 -17.34 -8.21
N GLY A 232 18.61 -18.51 -8.67
CA GLY A 232 17.48 -18.60 -9.60
C GLY A 232 16.16 -18.16 -8.96
N LEU A 233 15.14 -17.86 -9.78
CA LEU A 233 13.85 -17.28 -9.34
C LEU A 233 13.21 -18.00 -8.16
N PHE A 234 13.19 -19.34 -8.21
CA PHE A 234 12.49 -20.19 -7.26
C PHE A 234 13.39 -20.82 -6.19
N SER A 235 14.66 -20.44 -6.10
CA SER A 235 15.59 -20.99 -5.09
C SER A 235 15.09 -20.77 -3.66
N VAL A 236 14.39 -19.65 -3.43
CA VAL A 236 13.83 -19.26 -2.12
C VAL A 236 12.44 -19.85 -1.84
N THR A 237 11.81 -20.48 -2.83
CA THR A 237 10.42 -20.99 -2.73
C THR A 237 10.20 -21.91 -1.54
N PRO A 238 11.10 -22.87 -1.23
CA PRO A 238 10.89 -23.74 -0.07
C PRO A 238 10.79 -22.96 1.25
N ILE A 239 11.62 -21.92 1.41
CA ILE A 239 11.63 -21.04 2.59
C ILE A 239 10.33 -20.23 2.61
N GLY A 240 10.02 -19.54 1.51
CA GLY A 240 8.83 -18.71 1.43
C GLY A 240 7.52 -19.49 1.61
N LEU A 241 7.43 -20.70 1.05
CA LEU A 241 6.27 -21.56 1.22
C LEU A 241 6.12 -22.00 2.68
N ALA A 242 7.21 -22.36 3.35
CA ALA A 242 7.20 -22.69 4.77
C ALA A 242 6.78 -21.48 5.63
N LEU A 243 7.26 -20.28 5.30
CA LEU A 243 6.91 -19.03 5.98
C LEU A 243 5.44 -18.66 5.79
N VAL A 244 4.92 -18.68 4.55
CA VAL A 244 3.50 -18.42 4.25
C VAL A 244 2.61 -19.44 4.95
N THR A 245 2.96 -20.73 4.88
CA THR A 245 2.22 -21.80 5.58
C THR A 245 2.21 -21.56 7.09
N THR A 246 3.36 -21.19 7.67
CA THR A 246 3.47 -20.85 9.10
C THR A 246 2.62 -19.64 9.46
N GLY A 247 2.62 -18.59 8.63
CA GLY A 247 1.78 -17.42 8.83
C GLY A 247 0.29 -17.75 8.79
N ILE A 248 -0.14 -18.57 7.82
CA ILE A 248 -1.53 -19.03 7.72
C ILE A 248 -1.91 -19.85 8.97
N LEU A 249 -1.10 -20.84 9.36
CA LEU A 249 -1.34 -21.65 10.55
C LEU A 249 -1.38 -20.80 11.82
N TYR A 250 -0.48 -19.83 11.94
CA TYR A 250 -0.44 -18.88 13.05
C TYR A 250 -1.76 -18.12 13.19
N PHE A 251 -2.27 -17.53 12.10
CA PHE A 251 -3.54 -16.79 12.17
C PHE A 251 -4.76 -17.70 12.36
N VAL A 252 -4.75 -18.92 11.82
CA VAL A 252 -5.84 -19.88 12.02
C VAL A 252 -5.89 -20.37 13.48
N LEU A 253 -4.74 -20.64 14.10
CA LEU A 253 -4.67 -21.21 15.45
C LEU A 253 -4.70 -20.14 16.55
N ALA A 254 -3.93 -19.07 16.38
CA ALA A 254 -3.74 -18.02 17.37
C ALA A 254 -4.55 -16.74 17.08
N GLY A 255 -5.16 -16.61 15.90
CA GLY A 255 -5.88 -15.40 15.49
C GLY A 255 -6.94 -14.93 16.49
N ARG A 256 -7.67 -15.87 17.10
CA ARG A 256 -8.67 -15.57 18.14
C ARG A 256 -8.11 -14.84 19.38
N PHE A 257 -6.82 -15.03 19.68
CA PHE A 257 -6.16 -14.44 20.86
C PHE A 257 -5.33 -13.22 20.50
N VAL A 258 -4.76 -13.21 19.30
CA VAL A 258 -3.78 -12.24 18.88
C VAL A 258 -4.44 -11.07 18.15
N LEU A 259 -5.42 -11.33 17.27
CA LEU A 259 -6.02 -10.31 16.43
C LEU A 259 -6.88 -9.35 17.27
N PRO A 260 -6.69 -8.03 17.14
CA PRO A 260 -7.54 -7.07 17.82
C PRO A 260 -8.96 -7.18 17.27
N ALA A 261 -9.93 -7.34 18.17
CA ALA A 261 -11.33 -7.19 17.86
C ALA A 261 -11.73 -5.74 18.18
N THR A 262 -11.14 -4.78 17.48
CA THR A 262 -11.74 -3.45 17.43
C THR A 262 -13.10 -3.64 16.77
N LYS A 263 -14.18 -3.33 17.51
CA LYS A 263 -15.43 -2.94 16.86
C LYS A 263 -15.05 -1.74 16.02
N SER A 264 -14.79 -1.97 14.74
CA SER A 264 -14.88 -0.88 13.79
C SER A 264 -16.28 -0.36 14.00
N GLU A 265 -16.41 0.83 14.58
CA GLU A 265 -17.47 1.70 14.15
C GLU A 265 -17.47 1.63 12.62
N SER A 266 -18.64 1.51 12.03
CA SER A 266 -18.87 1.44 10.59
C SER A 266 -18.47 2.73 9.85
N SER A 267 -17.44 3.42 10.34
CA SER A 267 -16.95 4.73 9.93
C SER A 267 -15.44 4.61 9.76
N THR A 268 -15.02 4.67 8.51
CA THR A 268 -13.65 4.79 8.03
C THR A 268 -12.96 6.02 8.64
N SER A 269 -12.13 5.84 9.68
CA SER A 269 -11.24 6.88 10.22
C SER A 269 -9.95 6.99 9.41
N GLY A 270 -10.07 7.43 8.17
CA GLY A 270 -9.01 8.04 7.39
C GLY A 270 -9.66 9.20 6.67
N SER A 271 -9.43 10.43 7.17
CA SER A 271 -10.02 11.68 6.70
C SER A 271 -11.42 11.49 6.13
N ASP A 272 -12.40 11.18 6.98
CA ASP A 272 -13.76 10.95 6.53
C ASP A 272 -14.19 12.18 5.72
N PRO A 273 -14.46 12.08 4.40
CA PRO A 273 -15.00 13.19 3.65
C PRO A 273 -16.28 13.69 4.34
N MET A 274 -17.01 12.79 5.01
CA MET A 274 -18.18 13.11 5.83
C MET A 274 -17.85 14.05 7.00
N GLN A 275 -16.63 14.01 7.56
CA GLN A 275 -16.21 14.92 8.63
C GLN A 275 -15.91 16.32 8.08
N TYR A 276 -15.30 16.44 6.90
CA TYR A 276 -15.22 17.73 6.19
C TYR A 276 -16.62 18.27 5.85
N PHE A 277 -17.54 17.42 5.39
CA PHE A 277 -18.93 17.83 5.12
C PHE A 277 -19.70 18.19 6.39
N HIS A 278 -19.42 17.53 7.52
CA HIS A 278 -19.93 17.87 8.84
C HIS A 278 -19.41 19.25 9.29
N ASP A 279 -18.10 19.47 9.20
CA ASP A 279 -17.44 20.69 9.68
C ASP A 279 -17.76 21.93 8.81
N VAL A 280 -17.93 21.77 7.51
CA VAL A 280 -18.17 22.88 6.55
C VAL A 280 -19.65 23.15 6.32
N TYR A 281 -20.50 22.10 6.28
CA TYR A 281 -21.92 22.23 5.93
C TYR A 281 -22.88 21.86 7.07
N GLY A 282 -22.37 21.34 8.19
CA GLY A 282 -23.16 20.94 9.37
C GLY A 282 -24.02 19.69 9.16
N VAL A 283 -23.62 18.82 8.23
CA VAL A 283 -24.46 17.74 7.72
C VAL A 283 -24.08 16.39 8.33
N ASP A 284 -24.93 15.84 9.19
CA ASP A 284 -24.78 14.52 9.83
C ASP A 284 -25.45 13.40 9.03
N TYR A 285 -25.19 13.28 7.74
CA TYR A 285 -25.88 12.28 6.92
C TYR A 285 -25.31 10.87 7.10
N GLN A 286 -26.20 9.92 7.41
CA GLN A 286 -25.88 8.50 7.45
C GLN A 286 -26.54 7.77 6.29
N LEU A 287 -25.75 6.91 5.63
CA LEU A 287 -26.26 5.97 4.65
C LEU A 287 -26.90 4.76 5.35
N SER A 288 -28.16 4.46 5.05
CA SER A 288 -28.90 3.33 5.61
C SER A 288 -29.65 2.53 4.55
N GLU A 289 -29.79 1.22 4.78
CA GLU A 289 -30.59 0.33 3.93
C GLU A 289 -31.94 0.04 4.60
N LEU A 290 -33.02 0.44 3.94
CA LEU A 290 -34.39 0.25 4.41
C LEU A 290 -35.10 -0.77 3.52
N VAL A 291 -35.82 -1.71 4.14
CA VAL A 291 -36.73 -2.63 3.45
C VAL A 291 -38.15 -2.16 3.68
N VAL A 292 -38.93 -2.06 2.60
CA VAL A 292 -40.36 -1.73 2.62
C VAL A 292 -41.16 -3.01 2.85
N PRO A 293 -41.74 -3.25 4.04
CA PRO A 293 -42.57 -4.42 4.30
C PRO A 293 -43.90 -4.34 3.53
N ASN A 294 -44.60 -5.46 3.39
CA ASN A 294 -45.89 -5.51 2.68
C ASN A 294 -47.00 -4.68 3.34
N GLU A 295 -46.83 -4.33 4.61
CA GLU A 295 -47.81 -3.60 5.45
C GLU A 295 -47.44 -2.12 5.61
N SER A 296 -46.46 -1.62 4.86
CA SER A 296 -45.97 -0.24 4.99
C SER A 296 -46.90 0.74 4.27
N ASP A 297 -47.26 1.83 4.96
CA ASP A 297 -48.05 2.94 4.42
C ASP A 297 -47.32 3.73 3.32
N LEU A 298 -46.03 3.43 3.08
CA LEU A 298 -45.21 4.01 2.01
C LEU A 298 -45.57 3.45 0.62
N ILE A 299 -46.28 2.31 0.57
CA ILE A 299 -46.62 1.64 -0.69
C ILE A 299 -47.56 2.54 -1.52
N GLY A 300 -47.28 2.66 -2.82
CA GLY A 300 -48.06 3.48 -3.75
C GLY A 300 -47.72 4.98 -3.72
N SER A 301 -46.84 5.41 -2.82
CA SER A 301 -46.31 6.79 -2.82
C SER A 301 -45.22 6.95 -3.88
N LEU A 302 -45.09 8.14 -4.44
CA LEU A 302 -43.97 8.50 -5.31
C LEU A 302 -42.77 8.94 -4.46
N LEU A 303 -41.56 8.64 -4.93
CA LEU A 303 -40.33 9.09 -4.25
C LEU A 303 -40.31 10.61 -4.03
N ASP A 304 -40.77 11.40 -5.01
CA ASP A 304 -40.72 12.87 -4.93
C ASP A 304 -41.51 13.47 -3.75
N ASP A 305 -42.67 12.87 -3.44
CA ASP A 305 -43.60 13.34 -2.41
C ASP A 305 -43.06 13.08 -1.00
N VAL A 306 -42.25 12.04 -0.87
CA VAL A 306 -41.72 11.55 0.39
C VAL A 306 -40.38 12.21 0.74
N GLU A 307 -39.49 12.35 -0.25
CA GLU A 307 -38.12 12.85 -0.03
C GLU A 307 -38.11 14.26 0.59
N THR A 308 -38.93 15.19 0.06
CA THR A 308 -39.00 16.56 0.60
C THR A 308 -39.67 16.58 1.98
N SER A 309 -40.79 15.88 2.14
CA SER A 309 -41.63 15.94 3.35
C SER A 309 -40.92 15.41 4.61
N TYR A 310 -40.04 14.43 4.44
CA TYR A 310 -39.33 13.78 5.56
C TYR A 310 -37.83 14.08 5.59
N ARG A 311 -37.33 14.97 4.72
CA ARG A 311 -35.91 15.36 4.65
C ARG A 311 -35.00 14.13 4.49
N VAL A 312 -35.40 13.23 3.60
CA VAL A 312 -34.67 12.00 3.30
C VAL A 312 -34.36 11.91 1.82
N ARG A 313 -33.21 11.30 1.48
CA ARG A 313 -32.83 11.06 0.09
C ARG A 313 -32.72 9.62 -0.26
N VAL A 314 -33.49 9.19 -1.25
CA VAL A 314 -33.31 7.86 -1.83
C VAL A 314 -32.27 7.94 -2.95
N ILE A 315 -31.14 7.27 -2.74
CA ILE A 315 -30.01 7.24 -3.69
C ILE A 315 -29.86 5.90 -4.40
N ALA A 316 -30.49 4.86 -3.86
CA ALA A 316 -30.48 3.52 -4.43
C ALA A 316 -31.85 2.86 -4.26
N SER A 317 -32.24 2.02 -5.23
CA SER A 317 -33.40 1.16 -5.07
C SER A 317 -33.21 -0.20 -5.71
N LYS A 318 -33.87 -1.21 -5.16
CA LYS A 318 -33.89 -2.56 -5.72
C LYS A 318 -35.26 -3.19 -5.55
N ARG A 319 -35.79 -3.70 -6.66
CA ARG A 319 -37.00 -4.52 -6.67
C ARG A 319 -36.64 -6.00 -6.62
N SER A 320 -37.52 -6.80 -6.03
CA SER A 320 -37.38 -8.26 -6.06
C SER A 320 -37.31 -8.77 -7.51
N GLY A 321 -36.24 -9.50 -7.85
CA GLY A 321 -36.01 -10.03 -9.21
C GLY A 321 -35.29 -9.09 -10.19
N GLU A 322 -35.02 -7.83 -9.81
CA GLU A 322 -34.30 -6.87 -10.66
C GLU A 322 -32.88 -6.57 -10.14
N GLU A 323 -32.05 -6.01 -11.03
CA GLU A 323 -30.75 -5.47 -10.65
C GLU A 323 -30.89 -4.21 -9.78
N SER A 324 -29.88 -3.95 -8.95
CA SER A 324 -29.83 -2.74 -8.12
C SER A 324 -29.72 -1.49 -9.00
N ARG A 325 -30.63 -0.53 -8.77
CA ARG A 325 -30.68 0.75 -9.47
C ARG A 325 -29.93 1.80 -8.65
N VAL A 326 -28.74 2.20 -9.12
CA VAL A 326 -27.87 3.22 -8.50
C VAL A 326 -27.25 4.07 -9.60
N GLY A 327 -27.20 5.39 -9.42
CA GLY A 327 -26.56 6.32 -10.35
C GLY A 327 -27.45 6.81 -11.51
N PRO A 328 -26.86 7.42 -12.55
CA PRO A 328 -27.60 8.05 -13.65
C PRO A 328 -28.58 7.07 -14.33
N SER A 329 -29.72 7.60 -14.78
CA SER A 329 -30.77 6.89 -15.52
C SER A 329 -31.50 5.78 -14.77
N THR A 330 -31.20 5.54 -13.50
CA THR A 330 -31.76 4.40 -12.74
C THR A 330 -32.90 4.77 -11.78
N ILE A 331 -32.86 5.96 -11.16
CA ILE A 331 -33.87 6.41 -10.19
C ILE A 331 -34.47 7.74 -10.64
N ALA A 332 -35.77 7.69 -10.96
CA ALA A 332 -36.54 8.84 -11.35
C ALA A 332 -37.43 9.32 -10.19
N ARG A 333 -37.83 10.59 -10.20
CA ARG A 333 -38.65 11.18 -9.12
C ARG A 333 -40.08 10.60 -9.07
N ASP A 334 -40.56 10.14 -10.22
CA ASP A 334 -41.84 9.48 -10.46
C ASP A 334 -41.79 7.96 -10.21
N THR A 335 -40.74 7.46 -9.55
CA THR A 335 -40.68 6.04 -9.17
C THR A 335 -41.68 5.78 -8.05
N GLU A 336 -42.61 4.87 -8.30
CA GLU A 336 -43.56 4.38 -7.30
C GLU A 336 -42.89 3.37 -6.34
N ILE A 337 -43.20 3.49 -5.05
CA ILE A 337 -42.66 2.60 -4.02
C ILE A 337 -43.54 1.36 -3.92
N LEU A 338 -42.91 0.19 -4.08
CA LEU A 338 -43.59 -1.11 -4.14
C LEU A 338 -43.29 -1.98 -2.89
N PRO A 339 -44.18 -2.95 -2.58
CA PRO A 339 -43.93 -3.90 -1.49
C PRO A 339 -42.65 -4.73 -1.73
N GLY A 340 -41.86 -4.93 -0.68
CA GLY A 340 -40.62 -5.70 -0.73
C GLY A 340 -39.44 -4.98 -1.38
N MET A 341 -39.60 -3.71 -1.75
CA MET A 341 -38.53 -2.88 -2.29
C MET A 341 -37.47 -2.58 -1.22
N VAL A 342 -36.20 -2.58 -1.62
CA VAL A 342 -35.08 -2.15 -0.77
C VAL A 342 -34.62 -0.79 -1.23
N LEU A 343 -34.49 0.16 -0.30
CA LEU A 343 -34.10 1.54 -0.55
C LEU A 343 -32.78 1.84 0.16
N GLY A 344 -31.83 2.44 -0.55
CA GLY A 344 -30.65 3.06 0.04
C GLY A 344 -30.94 4.53 0.27
N VAL A 345 -30.91 4.94 1.53
CA VAL A 345 -31.34 6.27 1.99
C VAL A 345 -30.18 6.99 2.66
N VAL A 346 -29.97 8.26 2.29
CA VAL A 346 -29.07 9.20 2.95
C VAL A 346 -29.95 10.23 3.66
N ALA A 347 -29.80 10.35 4.98
CA ALA A 347 -30.58 11.26 5.80
C ALA A 347 -29.90 11.51 7.15
N ASP A 348 -30.33 12.56 7.85
CA ASP A 348 -29.96 12.81 9.24
C ASP A 348 -30.52 11.68 10.13
N PRO A 349 -29.79 11.19 11.15
CA PRO A 349 -30.25 10.12 12.04
C PRO A 349 -31.64 10.36 12.64
N ASN A 350 -31.97 11.61 12.97
CA ASN A 350 -33.26 11.96 13.57
C ASN A 350 -34.39 11.90 12.53
N ASP A 351 -34.17 12.50 11.36
CA ASP A 351 -35.12 12.50 10.24
C ASP A 351 -35.35 11.07 9.73
N LEU A 352 -34.28 10.26 9.66
CA LEU A 352 -34.35 8.85 9.30
C LEU A 352 -35.15 8.02 10.31
N ALA A 353 -34.97 8.24 11.61
CA ALA A 353 -35.70 7.52 12.65
C ALA A 353 -37.21 7.83 12.57
N HIS A 354 -37.56 9.10 12.40
CA HIS A 354 -38.94 9.54 12.20
C HIS A 354 -39.55 8.92 10.93
N PHE A 355 -38.79 8.90 9.83
CA PHE A 355 -39.22 8.29 8.57
C PHE A 355 -39.48 6.77 8.72
N ILE A 356 -38.62 6.06 9.45
CA ILE A 356 -38.78 4.63 9.73
C ILE A 356 -40.02 4.35 10.57
N GLU A 357 -40.24 5.12 11.64
CA GLU A 357 -41.38 4.93 12.54
C GLU A 357 -42.70 5.23 11.83
N LYS A 358 -42.75 6.35 11.09
CA LYS A 358 -43.96 6.79 10.37
C LYS A 358 -44.46 5.75 9.38
N TYR A 359 -43.54 5.16 8.61
CA TYR A 359 -43.87 4.22 7.53
C TYR A 359 -43.65 2.75 7.89
N ARG A 360 -43.31 2.47 9.15
CA ARG A 360 -43.06 1.11 9.66
C ARG A 360 -42.03 0.35 8.83
N LEU A 361 -40.95 1.03 8.45
CA LEU A 361 -39.90 0.45 7.61
C LEU A 361 -38.96 -0.43 8.43
N LYS A 362 -38.32 -1.40 7.78
CA LYS A 362 -37.31 -2.24 8.43
C LYS A 362 -35.91 -1.77 8.06
N LYS A 363 -35.23 -1.08 8.98
CA LYS A 363 -33.80 -0.74 8.85
C LYS A 363 -32.94 -1.98 9.00
N ARG A 364 -31.98 -2.18 8.09
CA ARG A 364 -30.92 -3.19 8.25
C ARG A 364 -29.75 -2.58 9.02
N SER A 365 -29.07 -3.40 9.83
CA SER A 365 -27.90 -3.00 10.59
C SER A 365 -26.69 -2.69 9.71
N GLU A 366 -26.64 -3.25 8.50
CA GLU A 366 -25.54 -3.10 7.55
C GLU A 366 -26.07 -3.05 6.11
N LEU A 367 -25.35 -2.37 5.22
CA LEU A 367 -25.58 -2.39 3.78
C LEU A 367 -25.30 -3.80 3.25
N ARG A 368 -26.28 -4.43 2.60
CA ARG A 368 -26.12 -5.77 2.00
C ARG A 368 -26.44 -5.76 0.53
N THR A 369 -27.56 -5.13 0.18
CA THR A 369 -28.09 -5.07 -1.18
C THR A 369 -27.29 -4.11 -2.04
N PHE A 370 -26.87 -2.98 -1.43
CA PHE A 370 -26.13 -1.92 -2.11
C PHE A 370 -24.68 -1.80 -1.64
N ALA A 371 -24.18 -2.76 -0.87
CA ALA A 371 -22.83 -2.73 -0.29
C ALA A 371 -21.72 -2.46 -1.32
N GLU A 372 -21.90 -2.92 -2.57
CA GLU A 372 -20.94 -2.68 -3.64
C GLU A 372 -21.10 -1.31 -4.28
N SER A 373 -22.32 -0.99 -4.74
CA SER A 373 -22.62 0.24 -5.48
C SER A 373 -22.49 1.49 -4.61
N LEU A 374 -22.79 1.38 -3.31
CA LEU A 374 -22.73 2.45 -2.32
C LEU A 374 -21.52 2.34 -1.39
N SER A 375 -20.49 1.60 -1.80
CA SER A 375 -19.20 1.65 -1.12
C SER A 375 -18.52 3.00 -1.36
N SER A 376 -17.75 3.49 -0.39
CA SER A 376 -16.94 4.71 -0.53
C SER A 376 -15.96 4.65 -1.71
N ALA A 377 -15.60 3.45 -2.18
CA ALA A 377 -14.78 3.25 -3.37
C ALA A 377 -15.51 3.43 -4.70
N LYS A 378 -16.86 3.44 -4.73
CA LYS A 378 -17.68 3.57 -5.95
C LYS A 378 -18.62 4.76 -5.96
N SER A 379 -19.05 5.27 -4.81
CA SER A 379 -19.88 6.46 -4.70
C SER A 379 -19.70 7.16 -3.36
N GLY A 380 -20.13 8.41 -3.30
CA GLY A 380 -20.10 9.21 -2.09
C GLY A 380 -20.59 10.63 -2.34
N ILE A 381 -20.31 11.51 -1.40
CA ILE A 381 -20.68 12.92 -1.47
C ILE A 381 -19.60 13.70 -2.24
N ALA A 382 -20.04 14.58 -3.12
CA ALA A 382 -19.20 15.48 -3.88
C ALA A 382 -19.81 16.88 -3.97
N GLU A 383 -18.97 17.86 -4.24
CA GLU A 383 -19.29 19.25 -4.50
C GLU A 383 -19.17 19.55 -5.99
N VAL A 384 -20.24 20.10 -6.54
CA VAL A 384 -20.31 20.50 -7.94
C VAL A 384 -20.85 21.91 -8.04
N VAL A 385 -20.09 22.80 -8.65
CA VAL A 385 -20.44 24.21 -8.83
C VAL A 385 -21.07 24.44 -10.20
N ILE A 386 -22.07 25.34 -10.26
CA ILE A 386 -22.64 25.83 -11.51
C ILE A 386 -21.83 27.05 -12.00
N PRO A 387 -21.01 26.93 -13.07
CA PRO A 387 -20.20 28.03 -13.56
C PRO A 387 -21.06 29.11 -14.26
N PRO A 388 -20.57 30.37 -14.36
CA PRO A 388 -21.31 31.47 -15.01
C PRO A 388 -21.71 31.27 -16.48
N GLY A 389 -21.15 30.27 -17.17
CA GLY A 389 -21.51 29.90 -18.55
C GLY A 389 -22.43 28.69 -18.68
N SER A 390 -22.96 28.16 -17.57
CA SER A 390 -23.76 26.93 -17.57
C SER A 390 -25.14 27.14 -18.20
N LYS A 391 -25.59 26.18 -19.01
CA LYS A 391 -26.97 26.15 -19.58
C LYS A 391 -28.04 25.80 -18.55
N LEU A 392 -27.63 25.50 -17.33
CA LEU A 392 -28.51 25.15 -16.20
C LEU A 392 -28.95 26.37 -15.41
N ILE A 393 -28.33 27.53 -15.64
CA ILE A 393 -28.73 28.79 -15.00
C ILE A 393 -30.20 29.08 -15.30
N GLY A 394 -30.96 29.40 -14.26
CA GLY A 394 -32.40 29.67 -14.33
C GLY A 394 -33.30 28.42 -14.40
N LYS A 395 -32.73 27.21 -14.46
CA LYS A 395 -33.48 25.94 -14.34
C LYS A 395 -33.32 25.38 -12.93
N SER A 396 -34.28 24.57 -12.49
CA SER A 396 -34.18 23.82 -11.23
C SER A 396 -33.67 22.40 -11.43
N ALA A 397 -33.24 21.74 -10.34
CA ALA A 397 -32.85 20.33 -10.37
C ALA A 397 -33.99 19.41 -10.87
N ARG A 398 -35.25 19.81 -10.60
CA ARG A 398 -36.47 19.15 -11.07
C ARG A 398 -36.66 19.30 -12.58
N ASP A 399 -36.40 20.48 -13.16
CA ASP A 399 -36.58 20.74 -14.60
C ASP A 399 -35.63 19.90 -15.45
N VAL A 400 -34.40 19.74 -14.99
CA VAL A 400 -33.34 19.03 -15.73
C VAL A 400 -33.22 17.55 -15.35
N TRP A 401 -34.10 17.07 -14.47
CA TRP A 401 -34.08 15.71 -13.93
C TRP A 401 -32.70 15.33 -13.41
N MET A 402 -32.12 16.19 -12.57
CA MET A 402 -30.71 16.17 -12.13
C MET A 402 -30.18 14.76 -11.80
N ARG A 403 -30.93 14.00 -10.99
CA ARG A 403 -30.58 12.63 -10.59
C ARG A 403 -30.63 11.63 -11.76
N LYS A 404 -31.65 11.71 -12.61
CA LYS A 404 -31.85 10.77 -13.74
C LYS A 404 -30.88 11.09 -14.88
N THR A 405 -30.70 12.35 -15.23
CA THR A 405 -29.87 12.77 -16.38
C THR A 405 -28.38 12.67 -16.06
N TYR A 406 -27.98 13.14 -14.88
CA TYR A 406 -26.56 13.33 -14.53
C TYR A 406 -26.07 12.41 -13.41
N GLY A 407 -26.96 11.67 -12.75
CA GLY A 407 -26.59 10.81 -11.60
C GLY A 407 -26.36 11.56 -10.30
N LEU A 408 -26.63 12.87 -10.27
CA LEU A 408 -26.37 13.73 -9.12
C LEU A 408 -27.62 13.76 -8.23
N ALA A 409 -27.59 13.03 -7.12
CA ALA A 409 -28.62 13.13 -6.09
C ALA A 409 -28.27 14.30 -5.17
N MET A 410 -28.83 15.46 -5.45
CA MET A 410 -28.65 16.67 -4.62
C MET A 410 -29.15 16.45 -3.20
N ILE A 411 -28.30 16.73 -2.23
CA ILE A 411 -28.55 16.63 -0.78
C ILE A 411 -28.45 18.00 -0.08
N GLY A 412 -27.80 18.97 -0.73
CA GLY A 412 -27.70 20.35 -0.25
C GLY A 412 -27.40 21.33 -1.39
N LEU A 413 -27.77 22.59 -1.15
CA LEU A 413 -27.47 23.74 -2.00
C LEU A 413 -26.81 24.81 -1.14
N HIS A 414 -25.57 25.18 -1.48
CA HIS A 414 -24.85 26.26 -0.81
C HIS A 414 -24.80 27.49 -1.73
N ARG A 415 -25.29 28.61 -1.20
CA ARG A 415 -25.42 29.90 -1.89
C ARG A 415 -25.18 31.04 -0.90
N ASP A 416 -24.37 32.02 -1.29
CA ASP A 416 -24.14 33.26 -0.53
C ASP A 416 -23.72 33.03 0.95
N GLY A 417 -23.04 31.91 1.25
CA GLY A 417 -22.60 31.56 2.60
C GLY A 417 -23.62 30.79 3.43
N GLU A 418 -24.83 30.53 2.91
CA GLU A 418 -25.86 29.72 3.56
C GLU A 418 -26.03 28.36 2.87
N THR A 419 -26.26 27.31 3.67
CA THR A 419 -26.47 25.94 3.19
C THR A 419 -27.92 25.51 3.42
N MET A 420 -28.67 25.35 2.33
CA MET A 420 -30.04 24.86 2.32
C MET A 420 -30.07 23.34 2.10
N ARG A 421 -31.06 22.64 2.67
CA ARG A 421 -31.15 21.16 2.71
C ARG A 421 -32.43 20.63 2.05
N GLU A 422 -32.59 19.31 2.00
CA GLU A 422 -33.72 18.62 1.33
C GLU A 422 -35.12 19.11 1.75
N GLY A 423 -35.27 19.55 3.00
CA GLY A 423 -36.53 20.09 3.53
C GLY A 423 -36.90 21.48 3.03
N ASP A 424 -35.97 22.24 2.44
CA ASP A 424 -36.19 23.61 1.97
C ASP A 424 -36.65 23.66 0.50
N ASP A 425 -37.03 22.51 -0.07
CA ASP A 425 -37.38 22.32 -1.48
C ASP A 425 -36.31 22.83 -2.46
N ILE A 426 -35.04 22.64 -2.10
CA ILE A 426 -33.84 23.01 -2.88
C ILE A 426 -33.86 22.52 -4.34
N ARG A 427 -34.68 21.51 -4.63
CA ARG A 427 -34.78 20.88 -5.97
C ARG A 427 -35.66 21.67 -6.93
N SER A 428 -36.53 22.54 -6.43
CA SER A 428 -37.37 23.46 -7.23
C SER A 428 -36.73 24.82 -7.42
N MET A 429 -35.67 25.14 -6.67
CA MET A 429 -34.99 26.41 -6.77
C MET A 429 -34.25 26.54 -8.11
N PRO A 430 -34.43 27.64 -8.85
CA PRO A 430 -33.60 27.94 -10.01
C PRO A 430 -32.13 28.11 -9.63
N PHE A 431 -31.23 27.58 -10.45
CA PHE A 431 -29.79 27.70 -10.27
C PHE A 431 -29.27 29.09 -10.64
N HIS A 432 -28.36 29.60 -9.83
CA HIS A 432 -27.59 30.83 -10.06
C HIS A 432 -26.11 30.50 -10.34
N PRO A 433 -25.38 31.39 -11.04
CA PRO A 433 -23.94 31.31 -11.14
C PRO A 433 -23.28 31.24 -9.76
N GLY A 434 -22.36 30.29 -9.57
CA GLY A 434 -21.65 30.11 -8.30
C GLY A 434 -22.36 29.24 -7.28
N ASP A 435 -23.60 28.78 -7.56
CA ASP A 435 -24.28 27.80 -6.73
C ASP A 435 -23.41 26.54 -6.57
N THR A 436 -23.18 26.15 -5.32
CA THR A 436 -22.43 24.93 -5.00
C THR A 436 -23.42 23.86 -4.58
N LEU A 437 -23.51 22.80 -5.39
CA LEU A 437 -24.38 21.66 -5.14
C LEU A 437 -23.62 20.62 -4.35
N VAL A 438 -24.14 20.25 -3.19
CA VAL A 438 -23.67 19.08 -2.44
C VAL A 438 -24.51 17.90 -2.90
N VAL A 439 -23.87 16.89 -3.49
CA VAL A 439 -24.55 15.79 -4.19
C VAL A 439 -23.98 14.45 -3.75
N HIS A 440 -24.84 13.44 -3.61
CA HIS A 440 -24.40 12.06 -3.60
C HIS A 440 -24.39 11.53 -5.04
N THR A 441 -23.27 10.95 -5.47
CA THR A 441 -23.11 10.43 -6.84
C THR A 441 -22.16 9.24 -6.90
N ALA A 442 -22.32 8.40 -7.92
CA ALA A 442 -21.30 7.43 -8.28
C ALA A 442 -20.07 8.14 -8.89
N TRP A 443 -18.88 7.63 -8.60
CA TRP A 443 -17.60 8.22 -9.04
C TRP A 443 -17.42 8.20 -10.55
N ASP A 444 -17.95 7.16 -11.22
CA ASP A 444 -17.98 7.09 -12.68
C ASP A 444 -18.90 8.16 -13.30
N ALA A 445 -20.00 8.48 -12.62
CA ALA A 445 -20.88 9.58 -13.01
C ALA A 445 -20.18 10.94 -12.78
N LEU A 446 -19.54 11.14 -11.62
CA LEU A 446 -18.81 12.37 -11.33
C LEU A 446 -17.67 12.63 -12.34
N ALA A 447 -16.92 11.59 -12.72
CA ALA A 447 -15.89 11.66 -13.75
C ALA A 447 -16.43 12.02 -15.15
N ARG A 448 -17.70 11.69 -15.45
CA ARG A 448 -18.37 12.16 -16.67
C ARG A 448 -18.79 13.62 -16.55
N ILE A 449 -19.25 14.05 -15.38
CA ILE A 449 -19.64 15.44 -15.10
C ILE A 449 -18.45 16.39 -15.14
N GLU A 450 -17.27 15.96 -14.72
CA GLU A 450 -16.02 16.74 -14.83
C GLU A 450 -15.71 17.15 -16.29
N LYS A 451 -16.14 16.36 -17.27
CA LYS A 451 -15.98 16.67 -18.71
C LYS A 451 -17.09 17.57 -19.27
N ASN A 452 -18.14 17.85 -18.48
CA ASN A 452 -19.27 18.66 -18.92
C ASN A 452 -19.08 20.14 -18.55
N ARG A 453 -19.20 21.02 -19.54
CA ARG A 453 -19.01 22.48 -19.38
C ARG A 453 -20.07 23.16 -18.50
N ASP A 454 -21.19 22.50 -18.24
CA ASP A 454 -22.27 23.01 -17.40
C ASP A 454 -21.99 22.88 -15.89
N PHE A 455 -20.87 22.24 -15.50
CA PHE A 455 -20.49 21.97 -14.12
C PHE A 455 -18.99 22.19 -13.90
N VAL A 456 -18.60 22.52 -12.67
CA VAL A 456 -17.21 22.49 -12.20
C VAL A 456 -17.18 21.60 -10.96
N VAL A 457 -16.46 20.48 -11.02
CA VAL A 457 -16.32 19.57 -9.88
C VAL A 457 -15.24 20.12 -8.95
N VAL A 458 -15.62 20.41 -7.70
CA VAL A 458 -14.70 20.94 -6.67
C VAL A 458 -14.05 19.81 -5.89
N THR A 459 -14.76 18.68 -5.73
CA THR A 459 -14.20 17.47 -5.12
C THR A 459 -13.08 16.88 -5.97
N THR A 460 -11.84 17.09 -5.55
CA THR A 460 -10.63 16.59 -6.21
C THR A 460 -10.26 15.17 -5.77
N GLU A 461 -10.64 14.78 -4.55
CA GLU A 461 -10.29 13.50 -3.94
C GLU A 461 -11.42 12.48 -4.07
N TYR A 462 -11.53 11.86 -5.26
CA TYR A 462 -12.37 10.68 -5.44
C TYR A 462 -11.66 9.62 -6.30
N PRO A 463 -11.91 8.30 -6.10
CA PRO A 463 -11.24 7.23 -6.86
C PRO A 463 -11.48 7.33 -8.37
N ARG A 464 -10.42 7.53 -9.17
CA ARG A 464 -10.46 7.75 -10.63
C ARG A 464 -10.13 6.52 -11.49
N GLU A 465 -10.31 5.30 -10.98
CA GLU A 465 -9.81 4.10 -11.68
C GLU A 465 -10.68 3.67 -12.87
N GLU A 466 -10.24 3.98 -14.10
CA GLU A 466 -10.75 3.35 -15.32
C GLU A 466 -10.27 1.88 -15.40
N LEU A 467 -11.14 0.94 -15.05
CA LEU A 467 -10.90 -0.50 -15.22
C LEU A 467 -11.10 -0.93 -16.68
N ARG A 468 -10.33 -1.94 -17.13
CA ARG A 468 -10.40 -2.58 -18.46
C ARG A 468 -10.61 -4.10 -18.37
N PRO A 469 -11.79 -4.58 -17.93
CA PRO A 469 -12.04 -6.02 -17.69
C PRO A 469 -11.92 -6.93 -18.91
N ASN A 470 -12.05 -6.38 -20.11
CA ASN A 470 -11.87 -7.07 -21.39
C ASN A 470 -10.40 -7.39 -21.70
N LYS A 471 -9.44 -6.80 -20.98
CA LYS A 471 -8.00 -6.95 -21.23
C LYS A 471 -7.29 -7.94 -20.29
N VAL A 472 -8.04 -8.72 -19.49
CA VAL A 472 -7.50 -9.78 -18.61
C VAL A 472 -6.66 -10.79 -19.39
N LEU A 473 -7.13 -11.24 -20.55
CA LEU A 473 -6.44 -12.26 -21.33
C LEU A 473 -5.08 -11.77 -21.88
N PRO A 474 -5.00 -10.60 -22.57
CA PRO A 474 -3.70 -10.02 -22.94
C PRO A 474 -2.75 -9.86 -21.76
N ALA A 475 -3.22 -9.35 -20.61
CA ALA A 475 -2.38 -9.18 -19.43
C ALA A 475 -1.83 -10.54 -18.92
N ALA A 476 -2.69 -11.55 -18.82
CA ALA A 476 -2.28 -12.90 -18.40
C ALA A 476 -1.26 -13.52 -19.38
N ILE A 477 -1.44 -13.32 -20.69
CA ILE A 477 -0.50 -13.81 -21.71
C ILE A 477 0.88 -13.16 -21.54
N PHE A 478 0.95 -11.83 -21.45
CA PHE A 478 2.25 -11.14 -21.33
C PHE A 478 2.93 -11.39 -19.98
N PHE A 479 2.15 -11.54 -18.91
CA PHE A 479 2.67 -12.01 -17.63
C PHE A 479 3.25 -13.42 -17.73
N ALA A 480 2.54 -14.35 -18.39
CA ALA A 480 3.02 -15.72 -18.60
C ALA A 480 4.26 -15.77 -19.51
N ILE A 481 4.34 -14.91 -20.52
CA ILE A 481 5.54 -14.77 -21.37
C ILE A 481 6.73 -14.30 -20.53
N ALA A 482 6.57 -13.25 -19.73
CA ALA A 482 7.62 -12.76 -18.84
C ALA A 482 8.11 -13.86 -17.89
N LEU A 483 7.18 -14.56 -17.22
CA LEU A 483 7.51 -15.67 -16.32
C LEU A 483 8.17 -16.83 -17.07
N GLY A 484 7.67 -17.19 -18.25
CA GLY A 484 8.26 -18.22 -19.10
C GLY A 484 9.70 -17.90 -19.49
N MET A 485 9.99 -16.64 -19.83
CA MET A 485 11.38 -16.21 -20.11
C MET A 485 12.26 -16.33 -18.86
N VAL A 486 11.78 -15.92 -17.69
CA VAL A 486 12.56 -16.05 -16.44
C VAL A 486 12.85 -17.53 -16.10
N LEU A 487 11.96 -18.46 -16.46
CA LEU A 487 12.08 -19.87 -16.10
C LEU A 487 12.84 -20.73 -17.10
N PHE A 488 12.70 -20.43 -18.39
CA PHE A 488 13.20 -21.29 -19.46
C PHE A 488 14.39 -20.68 -20.22
N THR A 489 14.86 -19.49 -19.83
CA THR A 489 15.98 -18.81 -20.49
C THR A 489 16.93 -18.16 -19.49
N ASP A 490 18.20 -18.01 -19.88
CA ASP A 490 19.24 -17.36 -19.06
C ASP A 490 19.32 -15.84 -19.27
N ILE A 491 18.27 -15.23 -19.82
CA ILE A 491 18.26 -13.78 -20.06
C ILE A 491 18.17 -13.03 -18.72
N ARG A 492 18.70 -11.80 -18.70
CA ARG A 492 18.61 -10.92 -17.52
C ARG A 492 17.16 -10.76 -17.09
N LEU A 493 16.91 -10.91 -15.79
CA LEU A 493 15.60 -10.76 -15.16
C LEU A 493 14.87 -9.48 -15.60
N SER A 494 15.60 -8.37 -15.68
CA SER A 494 15.09 -7.08 -16.16
C SER A 494 14.50 -7.15 -17.56
N VAL A 495 15.17 -7.81 -18.50
CA VAL A 495 14.73 -7.94 -19.90
C VAL A 495 13.47 -8.81 -20.00
N ALA A 496 13.45 -9.93 -19.27
CA ALA A 496 12.29 -10.83 -19.23
C ALA A 496 11.03 -10.12 -18.71
N LEU A 497 11.15 -9.44 -17.58
CA LEU A 497 10.04 -8.73 -16.96
C LEU A 497 9.61 -7.50 -17.77
N LEU A 498 10.57 -6.73 -18.32
CA LEU A 498 10.25 -5.56 -19.13
C LEU A 498 9.51 -5.93 -20.42
N THR A 499 9.79 -7.10 -20.99
CA THR A 499 9.05 -7.60 -22.15
C THR A 499 7.58 -7.85 -21.82
N GLY A 500 7.27 -8.38 -20.63
CA GLY A 500 5.90 -8.49 -20.14
C GLY A 500 5.24 -7.12 -19.93
N ALA A 501 5.94 -6.21 -19.27
CA ALA A 501 5.47 -4.84 -19.00
C ALA A 501 5.14 -4.09 -20.30
N ILE A 502 6.07 -4.06 -21.26
CA ILE A 502 5.87 -3.40 -22.56
C ILE A 502 4.79 -4.10 -23.37
N GLY A 503 4.70 -5.44 -23.31
CA GLY A 503 3.61 -6.18 -23.93
C GLY A 503 2.22 -5.76 -23.42
N MET A 504 2.07 -5.50 -22.12
CA MET A 504 0.83 -4.97 -21.54
C MET A 504 0.51 -3.56 -22.06
N VAL A 505 1.52 -2.70 -22.21
CA VAL A 505 1.34 -1.36 -22.77
C VAL A 505 0.92 -1.43 -24.25
N LEU A 506 1.65 -2.19 -25.07
CA LEU A 506 1.39 -2.33 -26.51
C LEU A 506 0.03 -2.99 -26.82
N SER A 507 -0.44 -3.90 -25.96
CA SER A 507 -1.76 -4.52 -26.11
C SER A 507 -2.93 -3.68 -25.58
N GLY A 508 -2.63 -2.50 -25.02
CA GLY A 508 -3.63 -1.57 -24.47
C GLY A 508 -4.28 -2.08 -23.18
N VAL A 509 -3.57 -2.92 -22.41
CA VAL A 509 -3.96 -3.22 -21.01
C VAL A 509 -3.81 -1.96 -20.17
N MET A 510 -2.71 -1.24 -20.38
CA MET A 510 -2.43 0.03 -19.72
C MET A 510 -1.83 1.05 -20.70
N LYS A 511 -2.01 2.34 -20.41
CA LYS A 511 -1.36 3.42 -21.14
C LYS A 511 0.07 3.62 -20.63
N ILE A 512 0.93 4.25 -21.41
CA ILE A 512 2.33 4.47 -21.01
C ILE A 512 2.43 5.46 -19.84
N GLU A 513 1.53 6.44 -19.77
CA GLU A 513 1.45 7.40 -18.67
C GLU A 513 1.08 6.67 -17.37
N GLU A 514 0.11 5.76 -17.42
CA GLU A 514 -0.26 4.92 -16.28
C GLU A 514 0.90 4.02 -15.83
N ALA A 515 1.74 3.58 -16.77
CA ALA A 515 2.93 2.81 -16.43
C ALA A 515 4.00 3.67 -15.73
N TYR A 516 4.20 4.93 -16.14
CA TYR A 516 5.09 5.86 -15.43
C TYR A 516 4.58 6.23 -14.04
N ASP A 517 3.28 6.43 -13.90
CA ASP A 517 2.63 6.73 -12.61
C ASP A 517 2.68 5.53 -11.65
N ALA A 518 2.67 4.30 -12.18
CA ALA A 518 2.79 3.08 -11.38
C ALA A 518 4.17 2.88 -10.76
N VAL A 519 5.21 3.53 -11.28
CA VAL A 519 6.59 3.38 -10.80
C VAL A 519 6.81 4.20 -9.54
N SER A 520 7.17 3.52 -8.44
CA SER A 520 7.62 4.17 -7.22
C SER A 520 9.04 4.73 -7.40
N TRP A 521 9.15 5.96 -7.92
CA TRP A 521 10.43 6.63 -8.13
C TRP A 521 11.27 6.76 -6.86
N LYS A 522 10.62 6.92 -5.69
CA LYS A 522 11.32 6.88 -4.39
C LYS A 522 12.07 5.56 -4.19
N THR A 523 11.44 4.43 -4.53
CA THR A 523 12.06 3.10 -4.42
C THR A 523 13.20 2.95 -5.43
N VAL A 524 13.01 3.42 -6.66
CA VAL A 524 14.04 3.40 -7.72
C VAL A 524 15.29 4.17 -7.29
N PHE A 525 15.14 5.41 -6.82
CA PHE A 525 16.25 6.23 -6.33
C PHE A 525 16.90 5.62 -5.09
N LEU A 526 16.12 5.11 -4.15
CA LEU A 526 16.64 4.44 -2.96
C LEU A 526 17.58 3.27 -3.31
N LEU A 527 17.16 2.40 -4.22
CA LEU A 527 17.95 1.24 -4.65
C LEU A 527 19.19 1.67 -5.43
N ALA A 528 18.99 2.49 -6.46
CA ALA A 528 20.07 2.91 -7.36
C ALA A 528 21.17 3.67 -6.62
N SER A 529 20.80 4.53 -5.66
CA SER A 529 21.75 5.37 -4.92
C SER A 529 22.49 4.65 -3.79
N LEU A 530 22.00 3.50 -3.32
CA LEU A 530 22.69 2.74 -2.27
C LEU A 530 23.66 1.68 -2.81
N ILE A 531 23.50 1.21 -4.04
CA ILE A 531 24.45 0.25 -4.66
C ILE A 531 25.91 0.76 -4.60
N PRO A 532 26.22 2.05 -4.90
CA PRO A 532 27.57 2.58 -4.78
C PRO A 532 28.12 2.57 -3.34
N LEU A 533 27.25 2.69 -2.33
CA LEU A 533 27.66 2.56 -0.94
C LEU A 533 28.11 1.13 -0.64
N GLY A 534 27.37 0.13 -1.10
CA GLY A 534 27.79 -1.27 -1.01
C GLY A 534 29.15 -1.51 -1.68
N LEU A 535 29.37 -0.92 -2.86
CA LEU A 535 30.66 -0.98 -3.55
C LEU A 535 31.79 -0.34 -2.73
N ALA A 536 31.57 0.85 -2.17
CA ALA A 536 32.55 1.54 -1.33
C ALA A 536 32.93 0.70 -0.09
N VAL A 537 31.96 0.04 0.53
CA VAL A 537 32.17 -0.82 1.70
C VAL A 537 33.02 -2.05 1.37
N GLU A 538 32.86 -2.62 0.17
CA GLU A 538 33.69 -3.74 -0.30
C GLU A 538 35.10 -3.30 -0.74
N THR A 539 35.21 -2.31 -1.64
CA THR A 539 36.50 -1.94 -2.25
C THR A 539 37.48 -1.36 -1.25
N THR A 540 37.00 -0.72 -0.18
CA THR A 540 37.85 -0.18 0.89
C THR A 540 38.24 -1.22 1.95
N GLY A 541 37.71 -2.44 1.89
CA GLY A 541 37.92 -3.47 2.91
C GLY A 541 37.16 -3.22 4.21
N THR A 542 36.23 -2.24 4.23
CA THR A 542 35.41 -1.93 5.41
C THR A 542 34.55 -3.13 5.83
N ALA A 543 33.93 -3.84 4.88
CA ALA A 543 33.16 -5.06 5.20
C ALA A 543 34.01 -6.12 5.92
N LYS A 544 35.20 -6.39 5.39
CA LYS A 544 36.15 -7.34 5.98
C LYS A 544 36.57 -6.93 7.38
N TRP A 545 36.91 -5.65 7.58
CA TRP A 545 37.28 -5.15 8.91
C TRP A 545 36.15 -5.30 9.92
N ILE A 546 34.92 -4.93 9.57
CA ILE A 546 33.75 -5.11 10.46
C ILE A 546 33.54 -6.60 10.75
N ALA A 547 33.65 -7.47 9.74
CA ALA A 547 33.52 -8.90 9.91
C ALA A 547 34.56 -9.46 10.90
N ASP A 548 35.83 -9.07 10.78
CA ASP A 548 36.91 -9.48 11.68
C ASP A 548 36.64 -9.03 13.12
N GLN A 549 36.13 -7.81 13.32
CA GLN A 549 35.70 -7.33 14.64
C GLN A 549 34.56 -8.17 15.21
N VAL A 550 33.54 -8.49 14.42
CA VAL A 550 32.43 -9.35 14.86
C VAL A 550 32.93 -10.75 15.22
N LEU A 551 33.78 -11.36 14.39
CA LEU A 551 34.34 -12.69 14.62
C LEU A 551 35.23 -12.73 15.87
N SER A 552 35.94 -11.65 16.19
CA SER A 552 36.75 -11.56 17.42
C SER A 552 35.90 -11.65 18.70
N VAL A 553 34.66 -11.16 18.66
CA VAL A 553 33.71 -11.19 19.78
C VAL A 553 32.95 -12.52 19.82
N VAL A 554 32.54 -13.02 18.66
CA VAL A 554 31.71 -14.23 18.54
C VAL A 554 32.54 -15.52 18.72
N GLY A 555 33.86 -15.48 18.50
CA GLY A 555 34.76 -16.59 18.80
C GLY A 555 34.48 -17.85 17.96
N THR A 556 34.68 -19.04 18.55
CA THR A 556 34.50 -20.36 17.89
C THR A 556 33.05 -20.87 17.94
N MET A 557 32.07 -19.98 17.95
CA MET A 557 30.66 -20.39 17.98
C MET A 557 30.29 -21.16 16.71
N PRO A 558 29.33 -22.11 16.80
CA PRO A 558 28.86 -22.84 15.63
C PRO A 558 28.32 -21.89 14.54
N ILE A 559 28.54 -22.23 13.26
CA ILE A 559 28.15 -21.42 12.10
C ILE A 559 26.67 -20.99 12.15
N TRP A 560 25.78 -21.88 12.59
CA TRP A 560 24.35 -21.58 12.71
C TRP A 560 24.05 -20.48 13.75
N VAL A 561 24.86 -20.35 14.81
CA VAL A 561 24.73 -19.28 15.82
C VAL A 561 25.16 -17.94 15.22
N ILE A 562 26.24 -17.94 14.42
CA ILE A 562 26.71 -16.75 13.72
C ILE A 562 25.64 -16.31 12.71
N GLN A 563 25.12 -17.23 11.91
CA GLN A 563 24.04 -16.99 10.96
C GLN A 563 22.78 -16.45 11.65
N ALA A 564 22.37 -17.05 12.78
CA ALA A 564 21.23 -16.59 13.57
C ALA A 564 21.44 -15.17 14.13
N SER A 565 22.66 -14.85 14.55
CA SER A 565 23.03 -13.52 15.05
C SER A 565 22.95 -12.47 13.92
N VAL A 566 23.44 -12.81 12.73
CA VAL A 566 23.31 -11.97 11.53
C VAL A 566 21.84 -11.78 11.13
N ALA A 567 21.02 -12.84 11.18
CA ALA A 567 19.59 -12.76 10.90
C ALA A 567 18.84 -11.86 11.91
N ALA A 568 19.18 -11.97 13.20
CA ALA A 568 18.63 -11.14 14.25
C ALA A 568 19.05 -9.67 14.08
N LEU A 569 20.32 -9.43 13.71
CA LEU A 569 20.83 -8.10 13.38
C LEU A 569 20.08 -7.50 12.18
N ALA A 570 19.90 -8.27 11.10
CA ALA A 570 19.15 -7.83 9.92
C ALA A 570 17.69 -7.51 10.24
N THR A 571 17.05 -8.32 11.09
CA THR A 571 15.71 -8.06 11.62
C THR A 571 15.68 -6.77 12.42
N PHE A 572 16.66 -6.53 13.29
CA PHE A 572 16.73 -5.31 14.09
C PHE A 572 16.90 -4.07 13.21
N PHE A 573 17.84 -4.11 12.26
CA PHE A 573 18.08 -2.98 11.35
C PHE A 573 16.83 -2.65 10.54
N THR A 574 16.10 -3.63 10.00
CA THR A 574 14.86 -3.36 9.21
C THR A 574 13.70 -2.78 10.04
N LEU A 575 13.77 -2.82 11.37
CA LEU A 575 12.81 -2.09 12.23
C LEU A 575 13.09 -0.59 12.27
N VAL A 576 14.34 -0.21 12.01
CA VAL A 576 14.85 1.15 12.17
C VAL A 576 15.10 1.82 10.82
N MET A 577 15.40 1.05 9.78
CA MET A 577 15.71 1.56 8.44
C MET A 577 14.83 0.87 7.39
N SER A 578 14.91 1.32 6.13
CA SER A 578 14.23 0.64 5.03
C SER A 578 14.79 -0.76 4.77
N ASN A 579 13.92 -1.71 4.41
CA ASN A 579 14.32 -3.09 4.09
C ASN A 579 15.42 -3.14 3.02
N VAL A 580 15.32 -2.25 2.02
CA VAL A 580 16.33 -2.10 0.96
C VAL A 580 17.65 -1.62 1.55
N GLY A 581 17.64 -0.55 2.33
CA GLY A 581 18.84 -0.02 2.95
C GLY A 581 19.54 -1.05 3.84
N ALA A 582 18.77 -1.77 4.66
CA ALA A 582 19.30 -2.83 5.52
C ALA A 582 20.00 -3.91 4.70
N THR A 583 19.40 -4.31 3.57
CA THR A 583 19.94 -5.35 2.70
C THR A 583 21.25 -4.91 2.04
N VAL A 584 21.31 -3.69 1.50
CA VAL A 584 22.52 -3.16 0.86
C VAL A 584 23.69 -3.13 1.83
N LEU A 585 23.44 -2.73 3.08
CA LEU A 585 24.50 -2.61 4.08
C LEU A 585 24.95 -3.97 4.62
N LEU A 586 23.99 -4.85 4.91
CA LEU A 586 24.28 -6.08 5.66
C LEU A 586 24.68 -7.26 4.77
N VAL A 587 24.32 -7.28 3.49
CA VAL A 587 24.73 -8.39 2.59
C VAL A 587 26.26 -8.46 2.43
N PRO A 588 26.98 -7.39 2.05
CA PRO A 588 28.44 -7.42 1.95
C PRO A 588 29.12 -7.82 3.27
N LEU A 589 28.58 -7.31 4.39
CA LEU A 589 29.05 -7.66 5.72
C LEU A 589 28.85 -9.15 6.02
N ALA A 590 27.66 -9.70 5.75
CA ALA A 590 27.35 -11.11 6.00
C ALA A 590 28.18 -12.06 5.12
N VAL A 591 28.46 -11.68 3.87
CA VAL A 591 29.37 -12.39 2.98
C VAL A 591 30.76 -12.48 3.59
N ASN A 592 31.33 -11.37 4.06
CA ASN A 592 32.65 -11.35 4.68
C ASN A 592 32.70 -12.11 6.02
N ILE A 593 31.64 -12.02 6.84
CA ILE A 593 31.51 -12.83 8.07
C ILE A 593 31.50 -14.32 7.74
N ALA A 594 30.76 -14.73 6.70
CA ALA A 594 30.69 -16.13 6.30
C ALA A 594 32.06 -16.67 5.86
N ILE A 595 32.78 -15.90 5.04
CA ILE A 595 34.13 -16.26 4.59
C ILE A 595 35.07 -16.42 5.79
N GLY A 596 35.07 -15.45 6.71
CA GLY A 596 35.89 -15.52 7.92
C GLY A 596 35.51 -16.66 8.86
N ALA A 597 34.24 -17.07 8.88
CA ALA A 597 33.74 -18.22 9.64
C ALA A 597 33.88 -19.57 8.91
N GLY A 598 34.37 -19.60 7.67
CA GLY A 598 34.43 -20.81 6.85
C GLY A 598 33.06 -21.36 6.42
N ALA A 599 32.04 -20.50 6.36
CA ALA A 599 30.68 -20.82 5.94
C ALA A 599 30.42 -20.43 4.48
N ASN A 600 29.29 -20.89 3.92
CA ASN A 600 28.89 -20.51 2.56
C ASN A 600 28.42 -19.03 2.51
N PRO A 601 29.13 -18.14 1.81
CA PRO A 601 28.78 -16.71 1.76
C PRO A 601 27.45 -16.44 1.04
N ALA A 602 27.08 -17.23 0.04
CA ALA A 602 25.81 -17.06 -0.66
C ALA A 602 24.60 -17.31 0.26
N VAL A 603 24.73 -18.26 1.20
CA VAL A 603 23.69 -18.57 2.19
C VAL A 603 23.56 -17.46 3.22
N PHE A 604 24.67 -16.84 3.64
CA PHE A 604 24.64 -15.69 4.55
C PHE A 604 24.05 -14.44 3.88
N ALA A 605 24.40 -14.20 2.61
CA ALA A 605 23.78 -13.15 1.80
C ALA A 605 22.26 -13.35 1.69
N LEU A 606 21.82 -14.58 1.41
CA LEU A 606 20.41 -14.94 1.35
C LEU A 606 19.71 -14.79 2.72
N THR A 607 20.39 -15.18 3.80
CA THR A 607 19.91 -15.03 5.17
C THR A 607 19.56 -13.58 5.45
N VAL A 608 20.44 -12.64 5.11
CA VAL A 608 20.18 -11.20 5.28
C VAL A 608 19.00 -10.77 4.43
N ALA A 609 18.98 -11.09 3.13
CA ALA A 609 17.92 -10.63 2.23
C ALA A 609 16.51 -11.11 2.62
N ILE A 610 16.39 -12.33 3.19
CA ILE A 610 15.12 -12.82 3.72
C ILE A 610 14.84 -12.18 5.09
N ALA A 611 15.83 -12.10 5.99
CA ALA A 611 15.66 -11.54 7.33
C ALA A 611 15.28 -10.05 7.34
N THR A 612 15.73 -9.25 6.36
CA THR A 612 15.33 -7.85 6.23
C THR A 612 13.86 -7.68 5.82
N SER A 613 13.17 -8.74 5.40
CA SER A 613 11.72 -8.74 5.19
C SER A 613 10.91 -8.97 6.48
N ASN A 614 11.58 -9.26 7.60
CA ASN A 614 10.97 -9.51 8.92
C ASN A 614 10.54 -8.21 9.63
N SER A 615 9.63 -7.45 9.02
CA SER A 615 9.18 -6.14 9.53
C SER A 615 7.76 -6.20 10.09
N PHE A 616 7.50 -7.08 11.07
CA PHE A 616 6.14 -7.29 11.63
C PHE A 616 5.86 -6.55 12.94
N LEU A 617 6.90 -6.19 13.70
CA LEU A 617 6.77 -5.62 15.05
C LEU A 617 6.20 -4.20 15.07
N ILE A 618 6.55 -3.38 14.07
CA ILE A 618 6.20 -1.96 13.98
C ILE A 618 5.67 -1.69 12.56
N PRO A 619 4.69 -0.79 12.38
CA PRO A 619 4.13 -0.49 11.07
C PRO A 619 5.03 0.39 10.18
N THR A 620 6.35 0.16 10.17
CA THR A 620 7.30 0.84 9.28
C THR A 620 7.25 0.29 7.85
N HIS A 621 6.92 -1.00 7.69
CA HIS A 621 6.73 -1.59 6.38
C HIS A 621 5.48 -1.01 5.71
N GLN A 622 5.60 -0.62 4.44
CA GLN A 622 4.53 0.04 3.68
C GLN A 622 3.19 -0.73 3.69
N VAL A 623 3.21 -2.06 3.68
CA VAL A 623 1.99 -2.89 3.84
C VAL A 623 1.34 -2.71 5.22
N ASN A 624 2.13 -2.69 6.29
CA ASN A 624 1.62 -2.54 7.65
C ASN A 624 1.07 -1.13 7.87
N ALA A 625 1.75 -0.10 7.34
CA ALA A 625 1.25 1.26 7.34
C ALA A 625 -0.09 1.38 6.59
N LEU A 626 -0.21 0.73 5.42
CA LEU A 626 -1.41 0.75 4.60
C LEU A 626 -2.64 0.14 5.31
N ILE A 627 -2.46 -0.94 6.06
CA ILE A 627 -3.56 -1.59 6.79
C ILE A 627 -3.85 -0.92 8.14
N MET A 628 -2.95 -0.10 8.67
CA MET A 628 -3.07 0.52 9.99
C MET A 628 -4.29 1.43 10.08
N GLY A 629 -4.46 2.35 9.12
CA GLY A 629 -5.57 3.30 9.09
C GLY A 629 -6.94 2.61 8.95
N PRO A 630 -7.19 1.86 7.87
CA PRO A 630 -8.50 1.23 7.62
C PRO A 630 -8.94 0.22 8.68
N ALA A 631 -8.01 -0.37 9.44
CA ALA A 631 -8.31 -1.30 10.52
C ALA A 631 -8.40 -0.65 11.91
N GLY A 632 -7.98 0.60 12.04
CA GLY A 632 -7.78 1.27 13.33
C GLY A 632 -6.72 0.60 14.22
N TYR A 633 -5.67 0.01 13.63
CA TYR A 633 -4.60 -0.64 14.41
C TYR A 633 -3.70 0.39 15.08
N ARG A 634 -3.17 0.03 16.24
CA ARG A 634 -2.14 0.78 16.95
C ARG A 634 -0.84 -0.03 17.01
N VAL A 635 0.28 0.65 17.29
CA VAL A 635 1.59 0.00 17.45
C VAL A 635 1.56 -1.21 18.41
N PRO A 636 0.86 -1.17 19.57
CA PRO A 636 0.77 -2.35 20.45
C PRO A 636 0.11 -3.57 19.80
N ASP A 637 -0.82 -3.38 18.86
CA ASP A 637 -1.46 -4.49 18.13
C ASP A 637 -0.44 -5.19 17.22
N PHE A 638 0.41 -4.41 16.53
CA PHE A 638 1.53 -4.93 15.76
C PHE A 638 2.60 -5.58 16.64
N MET A 639 2.94 -5.02 17.79
CA MET A 639 3.91 -5.65 18.68
C MET A 639 3.42 -7.01 19.19
N LYS A 640 2.13 -7.13 19.52
CA LYS A 640 1.53 -8.38 20.00
C LYS A 640 1.50 -9.46 18.91
N ALA A 641 1.02 -9.12 17.72
CA ALA A 641 0.91 -10.09 16.62
C ALA A 641 2.23 -10.33 15.89
N GLY A 642 2.95 -9.25 15.63
CA GLY A 642 4.23 -9.22 14.97
C GLY A 642 5.34 -9.83 15.81
N GLY A 643 5.34 -9.68 17.14
CA GLY A 643 6.38 -10.27 17.98
C GLY A 643 6.45 -11.80 17.86
N ILE A 644 5.30 -12.46 17.93
CA ILE A 644 5.23 -13.93 17.73
C ILE A 644 5.63 -14.27 16.29
N MET A 645 5.10 -13.54 15.30
CA MET A 645 5.40 -13.80 13.90
C MET A 645 6.89 -13.62 13.58
N THR A 646 7.55 -12.61 14.15
CA THR A 646 8.99 -12.33 13.98
C THR A 646 9.86 -13.47 14.51
N VAL A 647 9.50 -14.06 15.65
CA VAL A 647 10.21 -15.23 16.18
C VAL A 647 9.95 -16.45 15.30
N LEU A 648 8.69 -16.71 14.92
CA LEU A 648 8.35 -17.81 14.01
C LEU A 648 9.07 -17.67 12.66
N PHE A 649 9.15 -16.46 12.13
CA PHE A 649 9.85 -16.14 10.90
C PHE A 649 11.32 -16.55 11.01
N LEU A 650 12.03 -16.08 12.03
CA LEU A 650 13.45 -16.40 12.21
C LEU A 650 13.69 -17.90 12.38
N VAL A 651 12.89 -18.57 13.22
CA VAL A 651 13.04 -20.01 13.47
C VAL A 651 12.80 -20.81 12.20
N VAL A 652 11.69 -20.57 11.49
CA VAL A 652 11.36 -21.31 10.27
C VAL A 652 12.36 -21.02 9.17
N MET A 653 12.70 -19.74 8.96
CA MET A 653 13.67 -19.33 7.96
C MET A 653 15.03 -19.99 8.18
N LEU A 654 15.59 -19.93 9.39
CA LEU A 654 16.89 -20.53 9.70
C LEU A 654 16.85 -22.06 9.63
N THR A 655 15.76 -22.68 10.08
CA THR A 655 15.61 -24.15 10.04
C THR A 655 15.56 -24.63 8.59
N VAL A 656 14.73 -24.01 7.75
CA VAL A 656 14.61 -24.42 6.34
C VAL A 656 15.88 -24.12 5.56
N MET A 657 16.56 -23.00 5.84
CA MET A 657 17.85 -22.70 5.21
C MET A 657 18.89 -23.78 5.54
N ASN A 658 19.09 -24.13 6.80
CA ASN A 658 20.09 -25.13 7.20
C ASN A 658 19.73 -26.58 6.80
N LEU A 659 18.48 -26.86 6.45
CA LEU A 659 18.06 -28.17 5.97
C LEU A 659 18.24 -28.34 4.46
N ILE A 660 18.19 -27.25 3.69
CA ILE A 660 18.18 -27.27 2.22
C ILE A 660 19.54 -26.87 1.65
N PHE A 661 20.22 -25.91 2.29
CA PHE A 661 21.51 -25.36 1.88
C PHE A 661 22.56 -25.66 2.94
#